data_AF-A0AAN5YZ28-F1
#
_entry.id   AF-A0AAN5YZ28-F1
#
_cell.length_a   1.000
_cell.length_b   1.000
_cell.length_c   1.000
_cell.angle_alpha   90.00
_cell.angle_beta   90.00
_cell.angle_gamma   90.00
#
_symmetry.space_group_name_H-M   'P 1'
#
loop_
_entity.id
_entity.type
_entity.pdbx_description
1 polymer ?
#
loop_
_entity_poly.entity_id
_entity_poly.type
_entity_poly.pdbx_seq_one_letter_code
_entity_poly.pdbx_strand_id
1 'polypeptide(L)'
;MEEIEKLVSIFLNVSEAVAFIWGPVKLVLMIATTWTNSIKNIIDVYEEIAIALDNLAVFRNLIRHDEQLKRMLEDYFSDILRFHSSILAVFSKPDWKRMFMFIWREFRRNVKPIIESLKRKQAMLSDDKLQQHAILKSVQDSNLYAKDQFGQIQSGLDDVINLEEARRQKQEIEQIKLCLERKLNVSLAQIISQLELPDTVIESSGRWILSNSCFQSWEVNESSEGCVLYLNGCPGAGKSTLARTIIRYLKDKPSRQTPSQPLLVYFFFKHNDADRKSVRSMLCHIITQIINTDGIMMRFAYDKCSSMDYLDLPFLKSLASDCLFSQRDITIVLDGLDEAKDNEPENVLKWCLYELLRMAPSRGCHIRLLICGQEDGRIEPLLSSYPQIRLHTADLHRKDIEEYCKAQASVIRNRFRLSCDDENDLILKVSEAAKGMFLYAKVVLSNLASMGSRKEYKAQLEDNEFPRDLDEAYERIIQRVIHAAGPSAQTSAKKILGWVVCSERPLRWREIQSRFCIDVVQGLCDPDDVRADNCKQLCSSLVDATDCEMFPGVESEQTITIIHETASKYLVYTNTIDLMREHIAMSLFCCRYLSSRPFLGIATDQVCDVLQSGYFGFMDYAAAYYQSHVDKTEPLNMDIVSDLDLNIATAKNALSDLEKAYQRTDTDGIADIEVVAGSTEETGKPLAQSIQDKVIDIRMMIHTQWDDLSQNTGFKELEGEKRHKCTRLQCPKFSVGYPSEDLLRQHRASHERPFRCKEESCFAYVVGYTAQTDLQRHNQKFHNEESRAKISFPKENKAGEHELISACRSGDLKHVKLLHRLDADLSGASLPDSPLMVAFKAKHGHICKYLVENGVDPFVIPHRGMKATPIDLAIRTKDFDMLELFLFTCQHVTSPLNEAHLEKCIGKIVSSYPTGVEILLQLSIKHQGEDGSLVIESILVDRIAFLFDEWRHKLVAYPGNLDLYDHWDDFTLGHSTFRDLFPKLYFQGKFYPDRSSEEYKICQRIISENKFFLHIALAGRNYTLAKFWMDIDTHKLMQIQDKDNNSPLHICIMESCSSACNTCILMVERLVKLDTKGLAHKSNNNAKNMQILVQHKGVVDLFSRNKEGQTCFITLFKRDDTFNEDIMRVLLEADIRLAWTAEEYGQCFTPLHYALLAGRWKDRKDPKGNGYGPSRIAKFLLDLPEVGQVLQAYAAEPSPDCRAVRAYAVREKLGHALEIMDKIGFGLSATNEMDG
;
A
#
# COMPACT_ATOMS: atom_id res chain seq x y z
N MET A 1 6.44 33.15 -36.60
CA MET A 1 7.57 32.38 -36.03
C MET A 1 8.80 32.44 -36.93
N GLU A 2 8.74 32.11 -38.22
CA GLU A 2 9.89 32.30 -39.15
C GLU A 2 10.42 33.75 -39.16
N GLU A 3 9.55 34.74 -39.00
CA GLU A 3 9.95 36.15 -38.89
C GLU A 3 10.68 36.47 -37.58
N ILE A 4 10.26 35.88 -36.45
CA ILE A 4 10.90 36.01 -35.15
C ILE A 4 12.26 35.29 -35.17
N GLU A 5 12.35 34.14 -35.81
CA GLU A 5 13.58 33.37 -35.94
C GLU A 5 14.62 34.09 -36.83
N LYS A 6 14.17 34.72 -37.92
CA LYS A 6 14.98 35.63 -38.73
C LYS A 6 15.45 36.84 -37.91
N LEU A 7 14.57 37.46 -37.11
CA LEU A 7 14.95 38.57 -36.24
C LEU A 7 16.00 38.17 -35.19
N VAL A 8 15.79 37.07 -34.47
CA VAL A 8 16.74 36.63 -33.43
C VAL A 8 18.08 36.20 -34.03
N SER A 9 18.10 35.53 -35.19
CA SER A 9 19.35 35.18 -35.87
C SER A 9 20.13 36.40 -36.38
N ILE A 10 19.45 37.47 -36.77
CA ILE A 10 20.09 38.75 -37.10
C ILE A 10 20.75 39.36 -35.85
N PHE A 11 20.07 39.36 -34.69
CA PHE A 11 20.61 39.94 -33.45
C PHE A 11 21.73 39.12 -32.79
N LEU A 12 21.69 37.79 -32.91
CA LEU A 12 22.76 36.90 -32.42
C LEU A 12 24.11 37.14 -33.12
N ASN A 13 24.10 37.69 -34.34
CA ASN A 13 25.31 38.01 -35.10
C ASN A 13 25.91 39.40 -34.80
N VAL A 14 25.29 40.20 -33.93
CA VAL A 14 25.71 41.59 -33.65
C VAL A 14 26.77 41.67 -32.55
N SER A 15 26.72 40.79 -31.54
CA SER A 15 27.69 40.73 -30.43
C SER A 15 27.47 39.46 -29.59
N GLU A 16 28.55 38.82 -29.11
CA GLU A 16 28.48 37.65 -28.23
C GLU A 16 27.69 37.93 -26.94
N ALA A 17 27.73 39.16 -26.41
CA ALA A 17 27.02 39.53 -25.19
C ALA A 17 25.48 39.58 -25.39
N VAL A 18 25.03 39.99 -26.58
CA VAL A 18 23.61 40.07 -26.94
C VAL A 18 23.01 38.67 -27.07
N ALA A 19 23.85 37.66 -27.33
CA ALA A 19 23.42 36.26 -27.40
C ALA A 19 22.93 35.68 -26.07
N PHE A 20 23.46 36.14 -24.94
CA PHE A 20 22.98 35.71 -23.62
C PHE A 20 21.56 36.20 -23.29
N ILE A 21 21.10 37.26 -23.97
CA ILE A 21 19.74 37.79 -23.80
C ILE A 21 18.80 37.13 -24.80
N TRP A 22 19.13 37.11 -26.09
CA TRP A 22 18.19 36.64 -27.13
C TRP A 22 18.22 35.13 -27.37
N GLY A 23 19.32 34.45 -27.03
CA GLY A 23 19.47 32.99 -27.16
C GLY A 23 18.45 32.20 -26.31
N PRO A 24 18.30 32.48 -25.00
CA PRO A 24 17.29 31.84 -24.16
C PRO A 24 15.86 32.02 -24.67
N VAL A 25 15.52 33.20 -25.18
CA VAL A 25 14.19 33.48 -25.76
C VAL A 25 13.91 32.56 -26.95
N LYS A 26 14.88 32.42 -27.86
CA LYS A 26 14.76 31.49 -28.99
C LYS A 26 14.58 30.06 -28.51
N LEU A 27 15.41 29.59 -27.57
CA LEU A 27 15.35 28.23 -27.04
C LEU A 27 13.99 27.93 -26.37
N VAL A 28 13.52 28.86 -25.52
CA VAL A 28 12.23 28.73 -24.82
C VAL A 28 11.07 28.70 -25.82
N LEU A 29 11.05 29.59 -26.81
CA LEU A 29 10.00 29.61 -27.83
C LEU A 29 10.04 28.34 -28.69
N MET A 30 11.22 27.84 -29.05
CA MET A 30 11.36 26.56 -29.76
C MET A 30 10.81 25.39 -28.94
N ILE A 31 11.15 25.29 -27.65
CA ILE A 31 10.63 24.24 -26.77
C ILE A 31 9.11 24.39 -26.60
N ALA A 32 8.61 25.60 -26.39
CA ALA A 32 7.19 25.88 -26.20
C ALA A 32 6.34 25.56 -27.43
N THR A 33 6.87 25.72 -28.65
CA THR A 33 6.15 25.34 -29.89
C THR A 33 5.86 23.85 -29.98
N THR A 34 6.59 23.00 -29.25
CA THR A 34 6.28 21.57 -29.17
C THR A 34 5.03 21.26 -28.34
N TRP A 35 4.45 22.25 -27.65
CA TRP A 35 3.25 22.06 -26.82
C TRP A 35 2.38 23.33 -26.68
N THR A 36 1.23 23.34 -27.35
CA THR A 36 0.34 24.50 -27.58
C THR A 36 -0.16 25.23 -26.32
N ASN A 37 -0.33 24.54 -25.18
CA ASN A 37 -0.76 25.19 -23.94
C ASN A 37 0.35 25.99 -23.24
N SER A 38 1.62 25.61 -23.44
CA SER A 38 2.76 26.35 -22.88
C SER A 38 3.09 27.62 -23.65
N ILE A 39 2.95 27.60 -24.98
CA ILE A 39 3.35 28.73 -25.83
C ILE A 39 2.54 29.99 -25.52
N LYS A 40 1.23 29.86 -25.27
CA LYS A 40 0.37 31.01 -24.95
C LYS A 40 0.81 31.67 -23.65
N ASN A 41 0.95 30.89 -22.58
CA ASN A 41 1.35 31.42 -21.28
C ASN A 41 2.74 32.07 -21.32
N ILE A 42 3.66 31.50 -22.11
CA ILE A 42 5.01 32.05 -22.27
C ILE A 42 4.99 33.35 -23.07
N ILE A 43 4.20 33.41 -24.15
CA ILE A 43 4.00 34.63 -24.93
C ILE A 43 3.41 35.73 -24.05
N ASP A 44 2.40 35.43 -23.22
CA ASP A 44 1.80 36.40 -22.30
C ASP A 44 2.85 37.00 -21.35
N VAL A 45 3.77 36.17 -20.82
CA VAL A 45 4.86 36.65 -19.94
C VAL A 45 5.88 37.48 -20.71
N TYR A 46 6.25 37.09 -21.93
CA TYR A 46 7.15 37.88 -22.77
C TYR A 46 6.50 39.18 -23.24
N GLU A 47 5.18 39.23 -23.42
CA GLU A 47 4.42 40.45 -23.70
C GLU A 47 4.47 41.40 -22.51
N GLU A 48 4.30 40.89 -21.28
CA GLU A 48 4.48 41.70 -20.07
C GLU A 48 5.90 42.28 -19.95
N ILE A 49 6.93 41.52 -20.34
CA ILE A 49 8.32 41.99 -20.40
C ILE A 49 8.52 42.99 -21.55
N ALA A 50 7.92 42.76 -22.72
CA ALA A 50 7.99 43.67 -23.86
C ALA A 50 7.35 45.04 -23.55
N ILE A 51 6.21 45.05 -22.86
CA ILE A 51 5.59 46.28 -22.34
C ILE A 51 6.54 46.97 -21.35
N ALA A 52 7.25 46.20 -20.51
CA ALA A 52 8.25 46.75 -19.61
C ALA A 52 9.51 47.30 -20.32
N LEU A 53 9.78 46.89 -21.56
CA LEU A 53 10.91 47.29 -22.39
C LEU A 53 10.63 48.52 -23.27
N ASP A 54 9.38 48.99 -23.31
CA ASP A 54 8.98 50.10 -24.17
C ASP A 54 9.67 51.40 -23.73
N ASN A 55 10.09 52.23 -24.69
CA ASN A 55 10.84 53.50 -24.55
C ASN A 55 12.38 53.45 -24.34
N LEU A 56 13.04 52.30 -24.30
CA LEU A 56 14.51 52.23 -24.12
C LEU A 56 15.31 52.91 -25.26
N ALA A 57 14.74 53.02 -26.45
CA ALA A 57 15.37 53.65 -27.62
C ALA A 57 15.62 55.16 -27.45
N VAL A 58 14.85 55.83 -26.60
CA VAL A 58 14.92 57.28 -26.34
C VAL A 58 16.19 57.64 -25.54
N PHE A 59 16.70 56.71 -24.73
CA PHE A 59 17.82 56.96 -23.80
C PHE A 59 19.21 56.76 -24.41
N ARG A 60 19.30 56.36 -25.68
CA ARG A 60 20.56 55.98 -26.34
C ARG A 60 21.65 57.06 -26.29
N ASN A 61 21.26 58.33 -26.30
CA ASN A 61 22.18 59.47 -26.24
C ASN A 61 22.54 59.90 -24.80
N LEU A 62 21.68 59.60 -23.81
CA LEU A 62 21.88 59.95 -22.40
C LEU A 62 22.78 58.93 -21.67
N ILE A 63 22.66 57.64 -22.04
CA ILE A 63 23.43 56.52 -21.44
C ILE A 63 24.95 56.67 -21.65
N ARG A 64 25.38 57.39 -22.69
CA ARG A 64 26.81 57.56 -23.00
C ARG A 64 27.56 58.44 -21.99
N HIS A 65 26.86 59.28 -21.22
CA HIS A 65 27.47 60.32 -20.41
C HIS A 65 27.13 60.27 -18.91
N ASP A 66 26.21 59.39 -18.50
CA ASP A 66 25.77 59.26 -17.09
C ASP A 66 26.03 57.84 -16.54
N GLU A 67 26.97 57.75 -15.58
CA GLU A 67 27.32 56.50 -14.89
C GLU A 67 26.18 55.92 -14.03
N GLN A 68 25.25 56.75 -13.52
CA GLN A 68 24.09 56.24 -12.80
C GLN A 68 23.11 55.52 -13.73
N LEU A 69 22.92 56.05 -14.95
CA LEU A 69 22.08 55.40 -15.96
C LEU A 69 22.67 54.06 -16.41
N LYS A 70 24.00 53.93 -16.47
CA LYS A 70 24.65 52.65 -16.81
C LYS A 70 24.41 51.57 -15.75
N ARG A 71 24.59 51.88 -14.46
CA ARG A 71 24.30 50.93 -13.36
C ARG A 71 22.83 50.49 -13.33
N MET A 72 21.91 51.42 -13.54
CA MET A 72 20.48 51.11 -13.69
C MET A 72 20.21 50.18 -14.87
N LEU A 73 20.92 50.34 -16.00
CA LEU A 73 20.81 49.47 -17.16
C LEU A 73 21.39 48.07 -16.90
N GLU A 74 22.52 47.97 -16.18
CA GLU A 74 23.12 46.71 -15.75
C GLU A 74 22.16 45.91 -14.85
N ASP A 75 21.57 46.57 -13.85
CA ASP A 75 20.55 45.98 -12.98
C ASP A 75 19.27 45.59 -13.73
N TYR A 76 18.96 46.29 -14.80
CA TYR A 76 17.81 45.99 -15.66
C TYR A 76 18.06 44.73 -16.52
N PHE A 77 19.24 44.61 -17.14
CA PHE A 77 19.63 43.39 -17.87
C PHE A 77 19.84 42.18 -16.95
N SER A 78 20.32 42.42 -15.72
CA SER A 78 20.43 41.38 -14.68
C SER A 78 19.07 40.73 -14.37
N ASP A 79 18.00 41.53 -14.28
CA ASP A 79 16.64 41.02 -14.04
C ASP A 79 16.10 40.19 -15.23
N ILE A 80 16.42 40.58 -16.47
CA ILE A 80 16.08 39.78 -17.67
C ILE A 80 16.83 38.44 -17.66
N LEU A 81 18.11 38.44 -17.29
CA LEU A 81 18.91 37.21 -17.19
C LEU A 81 18.40 36.30 -16.05
N ARG A 82 17.98 36.87 -14.91
CA ARG A 82 17.33 36.11 -13.82
C ARG A 82 16.03 35.45 -14.27
N PHE A 83 15.21 36.19 -15.04
CA PHE A 83 14.01 35.65 -15.66
C PHE A 83 14.33 34.47 -16.59
N HIS A 84 15.32 34.63 -17.49
CA HIS A 84 15.75 33.55 -18.39
C HIS A 84 16.29 32.34 -17.63
N SER A 85 17.03 32.54 -16.55
CA SER A 85 17.49 31.45 -15.68
C SER A 85 16.31 30.70 -15.05
N SER A 86 15.29 31.43 -14.57
CA SER A 86 14.10 30.82 -13.94
C SER A 86 13.27 30.02 -14.94
N ILE A 87 13.10 30.51 -16.16
CA ILE A 87 12.29 29.82 -17.18
C ILE A 87 13.03 28.61 -17.77
N LEU A 88 14.35 28.69 -17.95
CA LEU A 88 15.15 27.55 -18.39
C LEU A 88 15.18 26.44 -17.33
N ALA A 89 15.21 26.78 -16.04
CA ALA A 89 15.11 25.79 -14.96
C ALA A 89 13.81 24.96 -15.01
N VAL A 90 12.69 25.57 -15.46
CA VAL A 90 11.41 24.87 -15.65
C VAL A 90 11.49 23.84 -16.76
N PHE A 91 12.04 24.22 -17.93
CA PHE A 91 12.15 23.33 -19.09
C PHE A 91 13.27 22.29 -18.96
N SER A 92 14.19 22.49 -18.01
CA SER A 92 15.26 21.55 -17.70
C SER A 92 14.80 20.35 -16.87
N LYS A 93 13.61 20.41 -16.24
CA LYS A 93 13.06 19.29 -15.47
C LYS A 93 12.54 18.18 -16.39
N PRO A 94 12.80 16.89 -16.08
CA PRO A 94 12.16 15.79 -16.77
C PRO A 94 10.64 15.80 -16.53
N ASP A 95 9.89 15.25 -17.50
CA ASP A 95 8.42 15.16 -17.47
C ASP A 95 7.65 16.48 -17.21
N TRP A 96 8.29 17.64 -17.46
CA TRP A 96 7.72 18.97 -17.19
C TRP A 96 6.35 19.18 -17.84
N LYS A 97 6.07 18.51 -18.98
CA LYS A 97 4.79 18.59 -19.70
C LYS A 97 3.61 18.14 -18.83
N ARG A 98 3.75 17.04 -18.09
CA ARG A 98 2.69 16.49 -17.24
C ARG A 98 2.50 17.34 -15.98
N MET A 99 3.56 17.95 -15.49
CA MET A 99 3.56 18.79 -14.29
C MET A 99 3.45 20.29 -14.58
N PHE A 100 3.26 20.68 -15.86
CA PHE A 100 3.41 22.06 -16.30
C PHE A 100 2.54 23.03 -15.53
N MET A 101 1.26 22.71 -15.29
CA MET A 101 0.36 23.59 -14.54
C MET A 101 0.87 23.92 -13.13
N PHE A 102 1.54 22.97 -12.47
CA PHE A 102 2.11 23.15 -11.13
C PHE A 102 3.43 23.91 -11.18
N ILE A 103 4.34 23.49 -12.07
CA ILE A 103 5.64 24.15 -12.25
C ILE A 103 5.44 25.61 -12.71
N TRP A 104 4.44 25.87 -13.56
CA TRP A 104 4.12 27.19 -14.10
C TRP A 104 3.54 28.14 -13.04
N ARG A 105 2.69 27.65 -12.12
CA ARG A 105 2.18 28.47 -11.00
C ARG A 105 3.32 28.92 -10.09
N GLU A 106 4.27 28.04 -9.79
CA GLU A 106 5.43 28.39 -8.98
C GLU A 106 6.37 29.35 -9.72
N PHE A 107 6.63 29.09 -11.00
CA PHE A 107 7.38 29.99 -11.87
C PHE A 107 6.78 31.40 -11.90
N ARG A 108 5.46 31.54 -12.10
CA ARG A 108 4.79 32.86 -12.08
C ARG A 108 4.92 33.54 -10.73
N ARG A 109 4.90 32.80 -9.62
CA ARG A 109 5.10 33.34 -8.28
C ARG A 109 6.52 33.91 -8.10
N ASN A 110 7.54 33.21 -8.62
CA ASN A 110 8.95 33.64 -8.55
C ASN A 110 9.30 34.77 -9.53
N VAL A 111 8.63 34.83 -10.68
CA VAL A 111 8.86 35.82 -11.72
C VAL A 111 8.09 37.12 -11.49
N LYS A 112 6.97 37.08 -10.76
CA LYS A 112 6.17 38.28 -10.48
C LYS A 112 7.00 39.44 -9.87
N PRO A 113 7.86 39.23 -8.85
CA PRO A 113 8.73 40.29 -8.33
C PRO A 113 9.72 40.83 -9.37
N ILE A 114 10.22 39.97 -10.28
CA ILE A 114 11.13 40.37 -11.37
C ILE A 114 10.40 41.29 -12.35
N ILE A 115 9.16 40.95 -12.73
CA ILE A 115 8.33 41.79 -13.62
C ILE A 115 7.98 43.12 -12.95
N GLU A 116 7.63 43.12 -11.65
CA GLU A 116 7.35 44.34 -10.90
C GLU A 116 8.61 45.23 -10.76
N SER A 117 9.78 44.64 -10.54
CA SER A 117 11.08 45.34 -10.59
C SER A 117 11.30 46.01 -11.96
N LEU A 118 11.12 45.28 -13.06
CA LEU A 118 11.27 45.80 -14.41
C LEU A 118 10.31 46.97 -14.69
N LYS A 119 9.03 46.83 -14.30
CA LYS A 119 8.01 47.90 -14.44
C LYS A 119 8.34 49.14 -13.60
N ARG A 120 8.80 48.97 -12.36
CA ARG A 120 9.25 50.09 -11.50
C ARG A 120 10.44 50.83 -12.12
N LYS A 121 11.45 50.09 -12.58
CA LYS A 121 12.64 50.65 -13.23
C LYS A 121 12.29 51.38 -14.54
N GLN A 122 11.34 50.84 -15.32
CA GLN A 122 10.83 51.50 -16.52
C GLN A 122 10.09 52.81 -16.19
N ALA A 123 9.24 52.81 -15.16
CA ALA A 123 8.52 54.01 -14.72
C ALA A 123 9.49 55.12 -14.26
N MET A 124 10.59 54.75 -13.60
CA MET A 124 11.66 55.69 -13.23
C MET A 124 12.39 56.29 -14.44
N LEU A 125 12.55 55.53 -15.53
CA LEU A 125 13.14 56.02 -16.78
C LEU A 125 12.17 56.93 -17.55
N SER A 126 10.86 56.67 -17.47
CA SER A 126 9.81 57.30 -18.30
C SER A 126 9.20 58.58 -17.71
N ASP A 127 9.54 58.98 -16.48
CA ASP A 127 8.97 60.17 -15.85
C ASP A 127 9.60 61.47 -16.41
N ASP A 128 8.84 62.18 -17.25
CA ASP A 128 9.20 63.46 -17.88
C ASP A 128 9.64 64.54 -16.86
N LYS A 129 9.17 64.46 -15.61
CA LYS A 129 9.57 65.41 -14.56
C LYS A 129 11.01 65.20 -14.09
N LEU A 130 11.52 63.97 -14.12
CA LEU A 130 12.92 63.67 -13.78
C LEU A 130 13.87 64.05 -14.92
N GLN A 131 13.44 63.95 -16.18
CA GLN A 131 14.22 64.40 -17.33
C GLN A 131 14.41 65.93 -17.34
N GLN A 132 13.35 66.68 -17.04
CA GLN A 132 13.45 68.14 -16.90
C GLN A 132 14.27 68.56 -15.67
N HIS A 133 14.18 67.84 -14.56
CA HIS A 133 14.98 68.11 -13.35
C HIS A 133 16.45 67.66 -13.46
N ALA A 134 16.78 66.67 -14.28
CA ALA A 134 18.17 66.25 -14.54
C ALA A 134 18.90 67.27 -15.43
N ILE A 135 18.19 67.91 -16.35
CA ILE A 135 18.72 69.01 -17.18
C ILE A 135 18.87 70.29 -16.34
N LEU A 136 17.94 70.57 -15.42
CA LEU A 136 18.01 71.68 -14.46
C LEU A 136 19.01 71.45 -13.30
N LYS A 137 19.55 70.23 -13.17
CA LYS A 137 20.46 69.80 -12.09
C LYS A 137 21.94 70.17 -12.29
N SER A 138 22.23 71.06 -13.23
CA SER A 138 23.51 71.77 -13.22
C SER A 138 23.56 72.87 -12.15
N VAL A 139 22.45 73.17 -11.47
CA VAL A 139 22.35 74.26 -10.48
C VAL A 139 21.66 73.79 -9.19
N GLN A 140 22.43 73.79 -8.10
CA GLN A 140 22.06 73.79 -6.67
C GLN A 140 21.71 72.48 -5.94
N ASP A 141 22.76 71.85 -5.39
CA ASP A 141 23.06 71.45 -3.99
C ASP A 141 22.01 70.92 -2.99
N SER A 142 20.70 70.96 -3.23
CA SER A 142 19.72 70.48 -2.22
C SER A 142 19.25 69.03 -2.42
N ASN A 143 19.87 68.28 -3.35
CA ASN A 143 19.38 66.96 -3.77
C ASN A 143 20.10 65.75 -3.17
N LEU A 144 21.31 65.88 -2.59
CA LEU A 144 22.01 64.73 -1.98
C LEU A 144 21.27 64.22 -0.73
N TYR A 145 20.79 65.13 0.12
CA TYR A 145 20.08 64.78 1.35
C TYR A 145 18.67 64.22 1.11
N ALA A 146 17.95 64.78 0.12
CA ALA A 146 16.62 64.30 -0.25
C ALA A 146 16.68 62.98 -1.05
N LYS A 147 17.67 62.79 -1.94
CA LYS A 147 17.88 61.50 -2.64
C LYS A 147 18.27 60.39 -1.67
N ASP A 148 19.16 60.66 -0.70
CA ASP A 148 19.53 59.67 0.31
C ASP A 148 18.33 59.30 1.18
N GLN A 149 17.49 60.26 1.58
CA GLN A 149 16.26 59.95 2.34
C GLN A 149 15.22 59.20 1.50
N PHE A 150 14.93 59.61 0.27
CA PHE A 150 13.94 58.91 -0.56
C PHE A 150 14.43 57.53 -0.99
N GLY A 151 15.72 57.38 -1.29
CA GLY A 151 16.35 56.09 -1.56
C GLY A 151 16.34 55.16 -0.35
N GLN A 152 16.63 55.68 0.85
CA GLN A 152 16.57 54.91 2.10
C GLN A 152 15.13 54.57 2.52
N ILE A 153 14.16 55.46 2.27
CA ILE A 153 12.75 55.21 2.58
C ILE A 153 12.16 54.21 1.57
N GLN A 154 12.49 54.31 0.28
CA GLN A 154 12.05 53.31 -0.72
C GLN A 154 12.73 51.96 -0.52
N SER A 155 14.04 51.92 -0.29
CA SER A 155 14.72 50.66 0.04
C SER A 155 14.16 50.08 1.34
N GLY A 156 13.92 50.90 2.36
CA GLY A 156 13.30 50.46 3.61
C GLY A 156 11.86 49.96 3.44
N LEU A 157 11.07 50.58 2.56
CA LEU A 157 9.68 50.15 2.29
C LEU A 157 9.65 48.86 1.46
N ASP A 158 10.50 48.75 0.43
CA ASP A 158 10.66 47.52 -0.36
C ASP A 158 11.23 46.39 0.51
N ASP A 159 12.18 46.67 1.41
CA ASP A 159 12.70 45.71 2.37
C ASP A 159 11.60 45.22 3.32
N VAL A 160 10.74 46.11 3.82
CA VAL A 160 9.60 45.73 4.68
C VAL A 160 8.57 44.88 3.91
N ILE A 161 8.20 45.24 2.68
CA ILE A 161 7.27 44.47 1.85
C ILE A 161 7.86 43.10 1.51
N ASN A 162 9.13 43.05 1.09
CA ASN A 162 9.84 41.81 0.79
C ASN A 162 9.97 40.91 2.03
N LEU A 163 10.24 41.50 3.21
CA LEU A 163 10.31 40.78 4.48
C LEU A 163 8.95 40.22 4.91
N GLU A 164 7.86 40.97 4.72
CA GLU A 164 6.50 40.49 4.98
C GLU A 164 6.07 39.39 4.01
N GLU A 165 6.36 39.53 2.72
CA GLU A 165 6.08 38.49 1.73
C GLU A 165 6.91 37.23 1.98
N ALA A 166 8.20 37.36 2.33
CA ALA A 166 9.06 36.25 2.70
C ALA A 166 8.56 35.56 3.97
N ARG A 167 8.11 36.31 4.98
CA ARG A 167 7.48 35.75 6.19
C ARG A 167 6.22 34.97 5.86
N ARG A 168 5.34 35.53 5.02
CA ARG A 168 4.10 34.87 4.60
C ARG A 168 4.37 33.60 3.80
N GLN A 169 5.36 33.62 2.91
CA GLN A 169 5.81 32.45 2.16
C GLN A 169 6.36 31.36 3.09
N LYS A 170 7.19 31.74 4.06
CA LYS A 170 7.75 30.81 5.05
C LYS A 170 6.63 30.15 5.88
N GLN A 171 5.66 30.92 6.35
CA GLN A 171 4.50 30.40 7.08
C GLN A 171 3.65 29.44 6.24
N GLU A 172 3.39 29.77 4.96
CA GLU A 172 2.63 28.90 4.06
C GLU A 172 3.35 27.57 3.81
N ILE A 173 4.66 27.62 3.56
CA ILE A 173 5.51 26.43 3.39
C ILE A 173 5.45 25.55 4.65
N GLU A 174 5.56 26.15 5.83
CA GLU A 174 5.53 25.43 7.10
C GLU A 174 4.15 24.79 7.37
N GLN A 175 3.05 25.48 7.06
CA GLN A 175 1.70 24.90 7.13
C GLN A 175 1.53 23.69 6.19
N ILE A 176 2.06 23.78 4.97
CA ILE A 176 1.99 22.68 4.00
C ILE A 176 2.83 21.48 4.48
N LYS A 177 4.06 21.73 4.97
CA LYS A 177 4.92 20.69 5.53
C LYS A 177 4.23 19.94 6.67
N LEU A 178 3.69 20.68 7.65
CA LEU A 178 2.98 20.09 8.78
C LEU A 178 1.76 19.27 8.34
N CYS A 179 1.04 19.68 7.30
CA CYS A 179 -0.09 18.90 6.77
C CYS A 179 0.39 17.57 6.15
N LEU A 180 1.44 17.61 5.34
CA LEU A 180 2.00 16.43 4.70
C LEU A 180 2.64 15.47 5.69
N GLU A 181 3.39 15.98 6.68
CA GLU A 181 3.95 15.16 7.76
C GLU A 181 2.86 14.41 8.53
N ARG A 182 1.72 15.07 8.79
CA ARG A 182 0.55 14.42 9.43
C ARG A 182 -0.08 13.34 8.56
N LYS A 183 -0.24 13.58 7.24
CA LYS A 183 -0.86 12.62 6.33
C LYS A 183 0.03 11.41 6.03
N LEU A 184 1.33 11.64 5.92
CA LEU A 184 2.32 10.58 5.68
C LEU A 184 2.72 9.85 6.97
N ASN A 185 2.45 10.46 8.13
CA ASN A 185 2.84 10.00 9.47
C ASN A 185 4.37 9.83 9.62
N VAL A 186 5.15 10.69 8.96
CA VAL A 186 6.62 10.65 8.97
C VAL A 186 7.16 12.08 8.99
N SER A 187 8.09 12.37 9.91
CA SER A 187 8.79 13.67 9.98
C SER A 187 10.23 13.57 9.44
N LEU A 188 10.76 14.67 8.88
CA LEU A 188 12.13 14.68 8.37
C LEU A 188 13.18 14.44 9.47
N ALA A 189 12.93 14.96 10.68
CA ALA A 189 13.84 14.79 11.82
C ALA A 189 14.07 13.31 12.17
N GLN A 190 13.01 12.50 12.13
CA GLN A 190 13.12 11.05 12.34
C GLN A 190 13.98 10.37 11.28
N ILE A 191 13.95 10.84 10.02
CA ILE A 191 14.75 10.27 8.92
C ILE A 191 16.22 10.68 9.04
N ILE A 192 16.48 11.91 9.47
CA ILE A 192 17.85 12.42 9.68
C ILE A 192 18.50 11.69 10.85
N SER A 193 17.78 11.52 11.96
CA SER A 193 18.36 10.86 13.14
C SER A 193 18.71 9.38 12.89
N GLN A 194 17.99 8.69 11.99
CA GLN A 194 18.35 7.35 11.52
C GLN A 194 19.73 7.28 10.83
N LEU A 195 20.15 8.37 10.17
CA LEU A 195 21.47 8.49 9.54
C LEU A 195 22.54 8.95 10.53
N GLU A 196 22.17 9.69 11.57
CA GLU A 196 23.06 10.30 12.57
C GLU A 196 23.33 9.43 13.80
N LEU A 197 22.73 8.23 13.89
CA LEU A 197 23.06 7.26 14.95
C LEU A 197 24.59 7.18 15.12
N PRO A 198 25.12 7.45 16.33
CA PRO A 198 26.55 7.41 16.59
C PRO A 198 26.98 5.95 16.62
N ASP A 199 27.26 5.41 15.43
CA ASP A 199 28.08 4.22 15.33
C ASP A 199 29.44 4.62 15.94
N THR A 200 29.83 4.00 17.05
CA THR A 200 31.15 4.11 17.70
C THR A 200 32.28 3.53 16.84
N VAL A 201 32.08 3.56 15.53
CA VAL A 201 32.96 3.05 14.50
C VAL A 201 34.01 4.12 14.24
N ILE A 202 35.26 3.67 14.23
CA ILE A 202 36.45 4.42 13.88
C ILE A 202 36.16 5.23 12.60
N GLU A 203 36.41 6.54 12.60
CA GLU A 203 36.10 7.46 11.48
C GLU A 203 36.67 7.03 10.10
N SER A 204 37.63 6.09 10.08
CA SER A 204 38.26 5.52 8.89
C SER A 204 37.57 4.26 8.34
N SER A 205 36.81 3.51 9.15
CA SER A 205 36.26 2.21 8.75
C SER A 205 35.11 2.34 7.75
N GLY A 206 35.00 1.39 6.82
CA GLY A 206 33.99 1.37 5.76
C GLY A 206 34.28 2.25 4.54
N ARG A 207 35.31 3.11 4.55
CA ARG A 207 35.65 3.97 3.38
C ARG A 207 36.13 3.21 2.15
N TRP A 208 36.63 1.99 2.33
CA TRP A 208 37.10 1.14 1.23
C TRP A 208 36.03 0.87 0.17
N ILE A 209 34.74 0.92 0.55
CA ILE A 209 33.62 0.67 -0.37
C ILE A 209 33.61 1.68 -1.53
N LEU A 210 34.07 2.91 -1.28
CA LEU A 210 34.17 3.98 -2.27
C LEU A 210 35.27 3.72 -3.31
N SER A 211 36.24 2.88 -2.96
CA SER A 211 37.33 2.45 -3.84
C SER A 211 37.02 1.13 -4.57
N ASN A 212 35.88 0.50 -4.29
CA ASN A 212 35.49 -0.75 -4.92
C ASN A 212 35.09 -0.52 -6.40
N SER A 213 35.58 -1.38 -7.30
CA SER A 213 35.34 -1.25 -8.75
C SER A 213 33.86 -1.34 -9.14
N CYS A 214 33.08 -2.20 -8.49
CA CYS A 214 31.64 -2.32 -8.73
C CYS A 214 30.89 -1.06 -8.30
N PHE A 215 31.25 -0.49 -7.14
CA PHE A 215 30.68 0.77 -6.67
C PHE A 215 31.01 1.93 -7.60
N GLN A 216 32.28 2.08 -8.00
CA GLN A 216 32.71 3.13 -8.93
C GLN A 216 32.01 3.00 -10.29
N SER A 217 31.86 1.78 -10.80
CA SER A 217 31.15 1.51 -12.05
C SER A 217 29.67 1.88 -11.92
N TRP A 218 29.01 1.50 -10.82
CA TRP A 218 27.62 1.86 -10.54
C TRP A 218 27.41 3.37 -10.37
N GLU A 219 28.37 4.06 -9.75
CA GLU A 219 28.31 5.51 -9.55
C GLU A 219 28.39 6.28 -10.88
N VAL A 220 29.25 5.83 -11.81
CA VAL A 220 29.54 6.51 -13.09
C VAL A 220 28.62 6.05 -14.22
N ASN A 221 28.08 4.83 -14.18
CA ASN A 221 27.26 4.29 -15.28
C ASN A 221 25.94 5.05 -15.47
N GLU A 222 25.67 5.41 -16.73
CA GLU A 222 24.39 5.96 -17.19
C GLU A 222 23.51 4.90 -17.91
N SER A 223 24.02 3.67 -18.08
CA SER A 223 23.32 2.57 -18.75
C SER A 223 22.29 1.90 -17.85
N SER A 224 21.16 1.47 -18.44
CA SER A 224 20.06 0.80 -17.73
C SER A 224 20.42 -0.55 -17.11
N GLU A 225 21.49 -1.22 -17.58
CA GLU A 225 21.94 -2.53 -17.07
C GLU A 225 22.85 -2.41 -15.83
N GLY A 226 23.49 -1.25 -15.64
CA GLY A 226 24.42 -0.97 -14.53
C GLY A 226 23.85 -0.11 -13.40
N CYS A 227 22.53 0.12 -13.40
CA CYS A 227 21.89 1.06 -12.48
C CYS A 227 21.51 0.46 -11.12
N VAL A 228 21.53 -0.87 -11.00
CA VAL A 228 21.26 -1.61 -9.75
C VAL A 228 22.56 -2.17 -9.18
N LEU A 229 22.80 -1.98 -7.90
CA LEU A 229 23.91 -2.57 -7.16
C LEU A 229 23.36 -3.27 -5.92
N TYR A 230 23.75 -4.54 -5.72
CA TYR A 230 23.38 -5.32 -4.55
C TYR A 230 24.58 -5.50 -3.61
N LEU A 231 24.49 -4.93 -2.40
CA LEU A 231 25.46 -5.12 -1.34
C LEU A 231 24.98 -6.24 -0.42
N ASN A 232 25.66 -7.37 -0.43
CA ASN A 232 25.25 -8.54 0.33
C ASN A 232 26.33 -9.01 1.31
N GLY A 233 25.89 -9.72 2.35
CA GLY A 233 26.78 -10.26 3.37
C GLY A 233 26.00 -10.88 4.51
N CYS A 234 26.70 -11.67 5.34
CA CYS A 234 26.11 -12.33 6.49
C CYS A 234 25.55 -11.32 7.52
N PRO A 235 24.65 -11.76 8.42
CA PRO A 235 24.28 -10.98 9.60
C PRO A 235 25.52 -10.40 10.31
N GLY A 236 25.47 -9.15 10.74
CA GLY A 236 26.60 -8.51 11.44
C GLY A 236 27.84 -8.17 10.60
N ALA A 237 27.81 -8.31 9.27
CA ALA A 237 28.95 -7.96 8.39
C ALA A 237 29.23 -6.44 8.27
N GLY A 238 28.33 -5.56 8.74
CA GLY A 238 28.47 -4.11 8.66
C GLY A 238 27.78 -3.45 7.45
N LYS A 239 26.82 -4.15 6.80
CA LYS A 239 26.05 -3.64 5.65
C LYS A 239 25.42 -2.26 5.90
N SER A 240 24.67 -2.11 6.99
CA SER A 240 24.03 -0.84 7.35
C SER A 240 25.02 0.29 7.59
N THR A 241 26.18 0.01 8.19
CA THR A 241 27.26 0.98 8.40
C THR A 241 27.85 1.43 7.06
N LEU A 242 28.04 0.49 6.11
CA LEU A 242 28.49 0.82 4.75
C LEU A 242 27.43 1.63 3.99
N ALA A 243 26.15 1.29 4.10
CA ALA A 243 25.06 2.06 3.50
C ALA A 243 25.04 3.51 4.01
N ARG A 244 25.18 3.72 5.33
CA ARG A 244 25.32 5.07 5.91
C ARG A 244 26.55 5.82 5.38
N THR A 245 27.68 5.13 5.26
CA THR A 245 28.93 5.71 4.72
C THR A 245 28.76 6.16 3.27
N ILE A 246 28.11 5.35 2.43
CA ILE A 246 27.76 5.70 1.05
C ILE A 246 26.82 6.90 1.02
N ILE A 247 25.76 6.91 1.84
CA ILE A 247 24.81 8.02 1.89
C ILE A 247 25.51 9.33 2.29
N ARG A 248 26.38 9.31 3.30
CA ARG A 248 27.17 10.50 3.70
C ARG A 248 28.08 10.98 2.57
N TYR A 249 28.84 10.07 1.94
CA TYR A 249 29.68 10.40 0.80
C TYR A 249 28.88 11.03 -0.36
N LEU A 250 27.71 10.48 -0.69
CA LEU A 250 26.86 11.00 -1.77
C LEU A 250 26.23 12.36 -1.43
N LYS A 251 25.95 12.63 -0.14
CA LYS A 251 25.48 13.95 0.34
C LYS A 251 26.57 15.02 0.27
N ASP A 252 27.79 14.69 0.68
CA ASP A 252 28.89 15.65 0.84
C ASP A 252 29.64 15.97 -0.46
N LYS A 253 29.37 15.23 -1.54
CA LYS A 253 30.07 15.37 -2.82
C LYS A 253 29.69 16.69 -3.52
N PRO A 254 30.63 17.64 -3.74
CA PRO A 254 30.37 18.83 -4.54
C PRO A 254 30.17 18.43 -6.00
N SER A 255 29.07 18.89 -6.63
CA SER A 255 28.74 18.57 -8.02
C SER A 255 29.91 18.90 -8.94
N ARG A 256 30.53 17.88 -9.52
CA ARG A 256 31.47 18.05 -10.64
C ARG A 256 30.62 18.34 -11.89
N GLN A 257 30.69 19.58 -12.37
CA GLN A 257 30.37 19.99 -13.75
C GLN A 257 28.90 19.98 -14.23
N THR A 258 27.91 19.52 -13.44
CA THR A 258 26.49 19.71 -13.77
C THR A 258 25.80 20.69 -12.80
N PRO A 259 24.95 21.62 -13.29
CA PRO A 259 24.30 22.65 -12.47
C PRO A 259 23.16 22.13 -11.56
N SER A 260 22.97 20.81 -11.43
CA SER A 260 21.92 20.22 -10.57
C SER A 260 22.46 19.02 -9.81
N GLN A 261 22.33 19.04 -8.47
CA GLN A 261 22.67 17.90 -7.63
C GLN A 261 21.69 16.73 -7.89
N PRO A 262 22.18 15.48 -7.96
CA PRO A 262 21.31 14.31 -8.07
C PRO A 262 20.45 14.16 -6.80
N LEU A 263 19.19 13.77 -6.98
CA LEU A 263 18.26 13.52 -5.87
C LEU A 263 18.67 12.23 -5.14
N LEU A 264 19.06 12.34 -3.88
CA LEU A 264 19.37 11.20 -3.02
C LEU A 264 18.23 10.94 -2.04
N VAL A 265 17.69 9.72 -2.07
CA VAL A 265 16.70 9.24 -1.10
C VAL A 265 17.14 7.91 -0.52
N TYR A 266 16.85 7.69 0.76
CA TYR A 266 17.23 6.46 1.45
C TYR A 266 16.16 5.96 2.40
N PHE A 267 16.15 4.65 2.66
CA PHE A 267 15.27 4.03 3.64
C PHE A 267 15.94 2.81 4.27
N PHE A 268 15.81 2.71 5.59
CA PHE A 268 16.34 1.59 6.37
C PHE A 268 15.16 0.74 6.84
N PHE A 269 15.03 -0.48 6.36
CA PHE A 269 14.05 -1.44 6.88
C PHE A 269 14.44 -1.87 8.30
N LYS A 270 13.44 -2.24 9.11
CA LYS A 270 13.66 -2.82 10.44
C LYS A 270 12.46 -3.66 10.88
N HIS A 271 12.68 -4.92 11.21
CA HIS A 271 11.60 -5.88 11.49
C HIS A 271 10.75 -5.47 12.71
N ASN A 272 11.43 -5.01 13.77
CA ASN A 272 10.81 -4.65 15.06
C ASN A 272 10.29 -3.21 15.12
N ASP A 273 10.17 -2.53 13.98
CA ASP A 273 9.67 -1.15 13.91
C ASP A 273 8.48 -1.09 12.94
N ALA A 274 7.30 -0.77 13.48
CA ALA A 274 6.06 -0.71 12.71
C ALA A 274 6.13 0.30 11.56
N ASP A 275 6.87 1.39 11.73
CA ASP A 275 7.07 2.43 10.73
C ASP A 275 8.19 2.10 9.75
N ARG A 276 8.83 0.92 9.85
CA ARG A 276 9.99 0.55 9.02
C ARG A 276 9.96 -0.86 8.43
N LYS A 277 8.81 -1.55 8.50
CA LYS A 277 8.68 -2.95 8.04
C LYS A 277 7.87 -3.16 6.76
N SER A 278 7.34 -2.10 6.15
CA SER A 278 6.42 -2.19 4.99
C SER A 278 6.79 -1.27 3.82
N VAL A 279 6.35 -1.63 2.61
CA VAL A 279 6.44 -0.84 1.38
C VAL A 279 5.73 0.51 1.57
N ARG A 280 4.60 0.53 2.26
CA ARG A 280 3.88 1.78 2.58
C ARG A 280 4.81 2.74 3.32
N SER A 281 5.46 2.26 4.37
CA SER A 281 6.35 3.08 5.18
C SER A 281 7.54 3.59 4.37
N MET A 282 8.15 2.72 3.55
CA MET A 282 9.22 3.08 2.62
C MET A 282 8.78 4.22 1.69
N LEU A 283 7.61 4.11 1.05
CA LEU A 283 7.08 5.14 0.14
C LEU A 283 6.81 6.46 0.86
N CYS A 284 6.21 6.43 2.06
CA CYS A 284 6.02 7.63 2.87
C CYS A 284 7.34 8.33 3.19
N HIS A 285 8.37 7.58 3.58
CA HIS A 285 9.71 8.13 3.87
C HIS A 285 10.39 8.72 2.63
N ILE A 286 10.28 8.05 1.48
CA ILE A 286 10.80 8.56 0.21
C ILE A 286 10.10 9.87 -0.15
N ILE A 287 8.77 9.92 -0.11
CA ILE A 287 8.00 11.13 -0.41
C ILE A 287 8.40 12.25 0.55
N THR A 288 8.49 11.98 1.87
CA THR A 288 8.89 12.96 2.89
C THR A 288 10.28 13.56 2.62
N GLN A 289 11.25 12.78 2.16
CA GLN A 289 12.57 13.30 1.78
C GLN A 289 12.49 14.24 0.55
N ILE A 290 11.70 13.85 -0.45
CA ILE A 290 11.57 14.63 -1.69
C ILE A 290 10.86 15.95 -1.45
N ILE A 291 9.74 15.96 -0.73
CA ILE A 291 8.98 17.20 -0.45
C ILE A 291 9.78 18.20 0.40
N ASN A 292 10.72 17.70 1.22
CA ASN A 292 11.57 18.59 2.02
C ASN A 292 12.75 19.15 1.22
N THR A 293 13.09 18.51 0.09
CA THR A 293 14.16 18.95 -0.82
C THR A 293 13.62 19.83 -1.95
N ASP A 294 12.47 19.47 -2.54
CA ASP A 294 11.85 20.17 -3.67
C ASP A 294 10.50 20.79 -3.27
N GLY A 295 10.47 22.12 -3.13
CA GLY A 295 9.27 22.87 -2.77
C GLY A 295 8.12 22.79 -3.80
N ILE A 296 8.42 22.50 -5.06
CA ILE A 296 7.40 22.26 -6.10
C ILE A 296 6.71 20.93 -5.84
N MET A 297 7.48 19.89 -5.51
CA MET A 297 6.93 18.56 -5.19
C MET A 297 6.12 18.58 -3.90
N MET A 298 6.55 19.36 -2.91
CA MET A 298 5.78 19.58 -1.69
C MET A 298 4.37 20.10 -1.98
N ARG A 299 4.23 21.15 -2.81
CA ARG A 299 2.92 21.70 -3.16
C ARG A 299 2.09 20.75 -4.01
N PHE A 300 2.74 20.05 -4.95
CA PHE A 300 2.08 19.02 -5.75
C PHE A 300 1.52 17.87 -4.90
N ALA A 301 2.30 17.38 -3.95
CA ALA A 301 1.85 16.37 -3.00
C ALA A 301 0.72 16.90 -2.12
N TYR A 302 0.80 18.15 -1.66
CA TYR A 302 -0.26 18.77 -0.87
C TYR A 302 -1.58 18.87 -1.65
N ASP A 303 -1.56 19.37 -2.88
CA ASP A 303 -2.77 19.49 -3.69
C ASP A 303 -3.41 18.12 -3.95
N LYS A 304 -2.61 17.08 -4.19
CA LYS A 304 -3.12 15.70 -4.38
C LYS A 304 -3.63 15.05 -3.09
N CYS A 305 -2.98 15.30 -1.96
CA CYS A 305 -3.28 14.65 -0.68
C CYS A 305 -4.31 15.39 0.17
N SER A 306 -4.46 16.71 -0.01
CA SER A 306 -5.24 17.59 0.88
C SER A 306 -6.69 17.13 1.06
N SER A 307 -7.34 16.70 -0.02
CA SER A 307 -8.74 16.26 -0.03
C SER A 307 -8.97 14.79 0.34
N MET A 308 -7.91 14.02 0.63
CA MET A 308 -8.01 12.58 0.91
C MET A 308 -7.79 12.28 2.39
N ASP A 309 -8.69 11.53 3.01
CA ASP A 309 -8.58 11.15 4.43
C ASP A 309 -7.61 9.99 4.66
N TYR A 310 -7.52 9.07 3.69
CA TYR A 310 -6.60 7.93 3.71
C TYR A 310 -5.86 7.83 2.37
N LEU A 311 -4.56 7.55 2.43
CA LEU A 311 -3.71 7.36 1.25
C LEU A 311 -3.51 5.85 1.07
N ASP A 312 -4.00 5.23 0.01
CA ASP A 312 -3.79 3.81 -0.24
C ASP A 312 -2.41 3.52 -0.88
N LEU A 313 -2.03 2.24 -0.94
CA LEU A 313 -0.72 1.84 -1.48
C LEU A 313 -0.55 2.14 -2.98
N PRO A 314 -1.54 1.89 -3.87
CA PRO A 314 -1.44 2.28 -5.28
C PRO A 314 -1.27 3.79 -5.48
N PHE A 315 -1.98 4.61 -4.70
CA PHE A 315 -1.81 6.06 -4.73
C PHE A 315 -0.42 6.47 -4.28
N LEU A 316 0.10 5.91 -3.18
CA LEU A 316 1.45 6.21 -2.70
C LEU A 316 2.53 5.81 -3.72
N LYS A 317 2.39 4.66 -4.39
CA LYS A 317 3.29 4.25 -5.49
C LYS A 317 3.27 5.27 -6.63
N SER A 318 2.07 5.72 -7.03
CA SER A 318 1.88 6.72 -8.07
C SER A 318 2.46 8.08 -7.69
N LEU A 319 2.21 8.54 -6.46
CA LEU A 319 2.73 9.80 -5.94
C LEU A 319 4.25 9.77 -5.80
N ALA A 320 4.82 8.69 -5.25
CA ALA A 320 6.27 8.53 -5.14
C ALA A 320 6.94 8.53 -6.52
N SER A 321 6.34 7.85 -7.51
CA SER A 321 6.83 7.83 -8.89
C SER A 321 6.81 9.24 -9.50
N ASP A 322 5.69 9.96 -9.38
CA ASP A 322 5.57 11.34 -9.86
C ASP A 322 6.61 12.27 -9.18
N CYS A 323 6.85 12.10 -7.88
CA CYS A 323 7.85 12.87 -7.14
C CYS A 323 9.29 12.54 -7.56
N LEU A 324 9.61 11.25 -7.75
CA LEU A 324 10.94 10.81 -8.17
C LEU A 324 11.24 11.30 -9.59
N PHE A 325 10.32 11.10 -10.53
CA PHE A 325 10.48 11.51 -11.94
C PHE A 325 10.49 13.02 -12.18
N SER A 326 10.42 13.83 -11.12
CA SER A 326 10.61 15.29 -11.22
C SER A 326 12.08 15.71 -11.36
N GLN A 327 13.02 14.80 -11.12
CA GLN A 327 14.46 15.03 -11.13
C GLN A 327 15.13 14.11 -12.16
N ARG A 328 16.17 14.61 -12.83
CA ARG A 328 16.84 13.86 -13.91
C ARG A 328 17.63 12.69 -13.36
N ASP A 329 18.49 12.94 -12.36
CA ASP A 329 19.38 11.95 -11.78
C ASP A 329 18.94 11.64 -10.36
N ILE A 330 18.58 10.38 -10.11
CA ILE A 330 17.97 9.93 -8.85
C ILE A 330 18.81 8.77 -8.32
N THR A 331 19.13 8.78 -7.03
CA THR A 331 19.81 7.67 -6.34
C THR A 331 18.98 7.24 -5.13
N ILE A 332 18.61 5.95 -5.10
CA ILE A 332 17.79 5.34 -4.06
C ILE A 332 18.66 4.32 -3.32
N VAL A 333 18.75 4.44 -2.00
CA VAL A 333 19.47 3.50 -1.13
C VAL A 333 18.48 2.81 -0.19
N LEU A 334 18.34 1.49 -0.31
CA LEU A 334 17.49 0.67 0.54
C LEU A 334 18.37 -0.28 1.36
N ASP A 335 18.32 -0.18 2.69
CA ASP A 335 19.10 -1.03 3.60
C ASP A 335 18.19 -1.95 4.42
N GLY A 336 18.64 -3.18 4.66
CA GLY A 336 17.94 -4.17 5.49
C GLY A 336 16.68 -4.74 4.87
N LEU A 337 16.58 -4.84 3.53
CA LEU A 337 15.36 -5.29 2.86
C LEU A 337 14.88 -6.69 3.34
N ASP A 338 15.80 -7.53 3.79
CA ASP A 338 15.55 -8.83 4.44
C ASP A 338 14.78 -8.72 5.78
N GLU A 339 14.81 -7.56 6.43
CA GLU A 339 14.09 -7.30 7.68
C GLU A 339 12.61 -6.88 7.46
N ALA A 340 12.16 -6.76 6.20
CA ALA A 340 10.76 -6.46 5.89
C ALA A 340 9.85 -7.67 6.17
N LYS A 341 8.58 -7.41 6.50
CA LYS A 341 7.63 -8.44 6.93
C LYS A 341 7.10 -9.27 5.74
N ASP A 342 6.84 -10.57 5.94
CA ASP A 342 6.09 -11.42 5.00
C ASP A 342 6.58 -11.24 3.55
N ASN A 343 5.69 -10.94 2.60
CA ASN A 343 5.98 -10.77 1.16
C ASN A 343 6.35 -9.31 0.77
N GLU A 344 6.67 -8.46 1.74
CA GLU A 344 7.06 -7.06 1.48
C GLU A 344 8.36 -6.92 0.66
N PRO A 345 9.43 -7.72 0.87
CA PRO A 345 10.65 -7.64 0.05
C PRO A 345 10.36 -7.80 -1.45
N GLU A 346 9.55 -8.79 -1.83
CA GLU A 346 9.16 -9.08 -3.20
C GLU A 346 8.32 -7.94 -3.78
N ASN A 347 7.46 -7.33 -2.98
CA ASN A 347 6.66 -6.16 -3.38
C ASN A 347 7.52 -4.92 -3.62
N VAL A 348 8.54 -4.67 -2.78
CA VAL A 348 9.51 -3.58 -2.97
C VAL A 348 10.29 -3.80 -4.26
N LEU A 349 10.86 -5.00 -4.45
CA LEU A 349 11.64 -5.32 -5.65
C LEU A 349 10.78 -5.25 -6.90
N LYS A 350 9.52 -5.72 -6.84
CA LYS A 350 8.60 -5.63 -7.97
C LYS A 350 8.35 -4.18 -8.39
N TRP A 351 8.11 -3.30 -7.43
CA TRP A 351 7.91 -1.88 -7.70
C TRP A 351 9.20 -1.22 -8.21
N CYS A 352 10.33 -1.40 -7.55
CA CYS A 352 11.60 -0.80 -7.95
C CYS A 352 12.07 -1.29 -9.34
N LEU A 353 12.14 -2.60 -9.55
CA LEU A 353 12.75 -3.19 -10.75
C LEU A 353 11.80 -3.18 -11.96
N TYR A 354 10.53 -3.54 -11.78
CA TYR A 354 9.60 -3.71 -12.90
C TYR A 354 8.68 -2.51 -13.15
N GLU A 355 8.43 -1.66 -12.15
CA GLU A 355 7.61 -0.44 -12.35
C GLU A 355 8.54 0.78 -12.54
N LEU A 356 9.36 1.09 -11.54
CA LEU A 356 10.13 2.34 -11.48
C LEU A 356 11.26 2.42 -12.51
N LEU A 357 12.17 1.42 -12.54
CA LEU A 357 13.30 1.42 -13.49
C LEU A 357 12.85 1.32 -14.95
N ARG A 358 11.76 0.61 -15.25
CA ARG A 358 11.21 0.50 -16.62
C ARG A 358 10.59 1.81 -17.09
N MET A 359 9.98 2.59 -16.20
CA MET A 359 9.36 3.87 -16.53
C MET A 359 10.38 5.01 -16.66
N ALA A 360 11.51 4.96 -15.94
CA ALA A 360 12.46 6.06 -15.87
C ALA A 360 12.99 6.55 -17.24
N PRO A 361 13.44 5.68 -18.18
CA PRO A 361 13.94 6.13 -19.48
C PRO A 361 12.87 6.85 -20.31
N SER A 362 11.62 6.35 -20.28
CA SER A 362 10.50 6.97 -21.00
C SER A 362 10.13 8.35 -20.44
N ARG A 363 10.53 8.65 -19.20
CA ARG A 363 10.33 9.92 -18.52
C ARG A 363 11.56 10.84 -18.59
N GLY A 364 12.63 10.42 -19.26
CA GLY A 364 13.90 11.17 -19.32
C GLY A 364 14.66 11.22 -18.00
N CYS A 365 14.43 10.23 -17.13
CA CYS A 365 15.07 10.11 -15.82
C CYS A 365 16.07 8.95 -15.81
N HIS A 366 17.11 9.09 -15.00
CA HIS A 366 18.09 8.06 -14.69
C HIS A 366 18.03 7.75 -13.19
N ILE A 367 17.74 6.48 -12.87
CA ILE A 367 17.61 6.01 -11.47
C ILE A 367 18.72 5.03 -11.19
N ARG A 368 19.52 5.30 -10.15
CA ARG A 368 20.43 4.36 -9.52
C ARG A 368 19.81 3.79 -8.26
N LEU A 369 19.89 2.48 -8.09
CA LEU A 369 19.33 1.75 -6.96
C LEU A 369 20.44 0.95 -6.28
N LEU A 370 20.66 1.21 -4.99
CA LEU A 370 21.50 0.41 -4.11
C LEU A 370 20.59 -0.35 -3.14
N ILE A 371 20.68 -1.68 -3.14
CA ILE A 371 19.97 -2.53 -2.19
C ILE A 371 21.00 -3.22 -1.30
N CYS A 372 20.83 -3.13 0.01
CA CYS A 372 21.64 -3.85 0.99
C CYS A 372 20.77 -4.91 1.68
N GLY A 373 21.24 -6.16 1.71
CA GLY A 373 20.49 -7.24 2.34
C GLY A 373 21.31 -8.52 2.56
N GLN A 374 20.68 -9.56 3.11
CA GLN A 374 21.30 -10.85 3.37
C GLN A 374 21.15 -11.84 2.20
N GLU A 375 22.03 -12.84 2.15
CA GLU A 375 21.91 -14.03 1.28
C GLU A 375 20.99 -15.06 1.98
N ASP A 376 19.71 -14.71 2.11
CA ASP A 376 18.69 -15.50 2.82
C ASP A 376 17.88 -16.44 1.90
N GLY A 377 18.26 -16.51 0.62
CA GLY A 377 17.57 -17.28 -0.42
C GLY A 377 16.25 -16.65 -0.90
N ARG A 378 15.80 -15.52 -0.33
CA ARG A 378 14.56 -14.82 -0.73
C ARG A 378 14.84 -13.68 -1.69
N ILE A 379 15.78 -12.81 -1.32
CA ILE A 379 16.15 -11.63 -2.12
C ILE A 379 17.18 -11.99 -3.19
N GLU A 380 18.09 -12.90 -2.86
CA GLU A 380 19.22 -13.29 -3.71
C GLU A 380 18.80 -13.77 -5.12
N PRO A 381 17.79 -14.66 -5.30
CA PRO A 381 17.41 -15.12 -6.63
C PRO A 381 16.96 -13.97 -7.54
N LEU A 382 16.29 -12.97 -6.97
CA LEU A 382 15.75 -11.81 -7.69
C LEU A 382 16.82 -10.78 -8.06
N LEU A 383 17.93 -10.73 -7.32
CA LEU A 383 19.04 -9.80 -7.54
C LEU A 383 20.31 -10.45 -8.11
N SER A 384 20.29 -11.76 -8.35
CA SER A 384 21.43 -12.55 -8.84
C SER A 384 21.98 -12.10 -10.20
N SER A 385 21.12 -11.51 -11.05
CA SER A 385 21.47 -11.03 -12.38
C SER A 385 22.16 -9.65 -12.39
N TYR A 386 22.17 -8.93 -11.26
CA TYR A 386 22.74 -7.58 -11.15
C TYR A 386 24.15 -7.59 -10.53
N PRO A 387 24.97 -6.54 -10.74
CA PRO A 387 26.25 -6.39 -10.06
C PRO A 387 26.14 -6.51 -8.53
N GLN A 388 27.05 -7.29 -7.92
CA GLN A 388 27.04 -7.57 -6.49
C GLN A 388 28.38 -7.21 -5.83
N ILE A 389 28.33 -6.72 -4.60
CA ILE A 389 29.48 -6.62 -3.69
C ILE A 389 29.22 -7.58 -2.54
N ARG A 390 29.98 -8.67 -2.49
CA ARG A 390 29.87 -9.69 -1.43
C ARG A 390 30.89 -9.44 -0.35
N LEU A 391 30.43 -9.09 0.84
CA LEU A 391 31.34 -8.72 1.95
C LEU A 391 32.22 -9.89 2.38
N HIS A 392 31.71 -11.13 2.36
CA HIS A 392 32.45 -12.30 2.80
C HIS A 392 33.65 -12.67 1.90
N THR A 393 33.66 -12.25 0.63
CA THR A 393 34.79 -12.47 -0.30
C THR A 393 35.60 -11.21 -0.60
N ALA A 394 35.16 -10.04 -0.13
CA ALA A 394 35.82 -8.78 -0.44
C ALA A 394 37.12 -8.61 0.37
N ASP A 395 38.27 -8.71 -0.30
CA ASP A 395 39.59 -8.49 0.33
C ASP A 395 39.71 -7.13 1.03
N LEU A 396 39.10 -6.09 0.46
CA LEU A 396 39.08 -4.75 1.05
C LEU A 396 38.29 -4.70 2.37
N HIS A 397 37.20 -5.49 2.48
CA HIS A 397 36.42 -5.60 3.71
C HIS A 397 37.19 -6.36 4.79
N ARG A 398 37.89 -7.45 4.41
CA ARG A 398 38.77 -8.18 5.33
C ARG A 398 39.87 -7.29 5.90
N LYS A 399 40.47 -6.43 5.08
CA LYS A 399 41.48 -5.44 5.53
C LYS A 399 40.89 -4.40 6.49
N ASP A 400 39.65 -3.97 6.26
CA ASP A 400 38.95 -3.03 7.14
C ASP A 400 38.67 -3.66 8.53
N ILE A 401 38.28 -4.93 8.57
CA ILE A 401 38.16 -5.69 9.83
C ILE A 401 39.52 -5.77 10.54
N GLU A 402 40.61 -6.02 9.81
CA GLU A 402 41.97 -6.07 10.37
C GLU A 402 42.40 -4.71 10.95
N GLU A 403 42.07 -3.60 10.30
CA GLU A 403 42.33 -2.24 10.78
C GLU A 403 41.52 -1.92 12.05
N TYR A 404 40.25 -2.34 12.10
CA TYR A 404 39.45 -2.27 13.31
C TYR A 404 40.05 -3.11 14.46
N CYS A 405 40.49 -4.35 14.16
CA CYS A 405 41.14 -5.21 15.13
C CYS A 405 42.43 -4.56 15.67
N LYS A 406 43.23 -3.89 14.83
CA LYS A 406 44.43 -3.14 15.25
C LYS A 406 44.10 -2.05 16.26
N ALA A 407 43.08 -1.23 15.96
CA ALA A 407 42.67 -0.16 16.85
C ALA A 407 42.21 -0.69 18.22
N GLN A 408 41.40 -1.74 18.25
CA GLN A 408 40.92 -2.34 19.51
C GLN A 408 42.01 -3.13 20.25
N ALA A 409 42.88 -3.83 19.53
CA ALA A 409 44.02 -4.53 20.09
C ALA A 409 44.96 -3.56 20.82
N SER A 410 45.14 -2.34 20.31
CA SER A 410 45.92 -1.30 20.99
C SER A 410 45.34 -0.91 22.36
N VAL A 411 44.00 -0.88 22.49
CA VAL A 411 43.31 -0.62 23.76
C VAL A 411 43.56 -1.75 24.76
N ILE A 412 43.44 -3.00 24.29
CA ILE A 412 43.70 -4.21 25.08
C ILE A 412 45.18 -4.26 25.51
N ARG A 413 46.09 -3.93 24.60
CA ARG A 413 47.53 -3.85 24.86
C ARG A 413 47.83 -2.87 25.98
N ASN A 414 47.23 -1.68 25.95
CA ASN A 414 47.43 -0.68 26.99
C ASN A 414 46.88 -1.15 28.34
N ARG A 415 45.73 -1.82 28.36
CA ARG A 415 45.11 -2.36 29.58
C ARG A 415 45.93 -3.48 30.22
N PHE A 416 46.39 -4.47 29.44
CA PHE A 416 47.08 -5.67 29.94
C PHE A 416 48.61 -5.65 29.79
N ARG A 417 49.17 -4.55 29.27
CA ARG A 417 50.61 -4.35 29.01
C ARG A 417 51.19 -5.48 28.14
N LEU A 418 50.58 -5.70 26.97
CA LEU A 418 50.97 -6.73 26.02
C LEU A 418 52.20 -6.31 25.18
N SER A 419 52.95 -7.29 24.68
CA SER A 419 54.03 -7.05 23.72
C SER A 419 53.46 -6.71 22.33
N CYS A 420 54.29 -6.18 21.43
CA CYS A 420 53.89 -5.95 20.04
C CYS A 420 53.58 -7.27 19.31
N ASP A 421 54.27 -8.37 19.68
CA ASP A 421 54.04 -9.69 19.09
C ASP A 421 52.69 -10.25 19.54
N ASP A 422 52.37 -10.16 20.85
CA ASP A 422 51.05 -10.55 21.38
C ASP A 422 49.89 -9.76 20.73
N GLU A 423 50.12 -8.47 20.43
CA GLU A 423 49.15 -7.61 19.74
C GLU A 423 48.92 -8.07 18.30
N ASN A 424 49.98 -8.36 17.55
CA ASN A 424 49.90 -8.86 16.18
C ASN A 424 49.24 -10.25 16.11
N ASP A 425 49.58 -11.15 17.03
CA ASP A 425 48.96 -12.47 17.12
C ASP A 425 47.46 -12.38 17.40
N LEU A 426 47.04 -11.46 18.29
CA LEU A 426 45.62 -11.19 18.55
C LEU A 426 44.89 -10.69 17.28
N ILE A 427 45.49 -9.74 16.56
CA ILE A 427 44.92 -9.18 15.34
C ILE A 427 44.72 -10.28 14.29
N LEU A 428 45.74 -11.10 14.04
CA LEU A 428 45.67 -12.21 13.08
C LEU A 428 44.59 -13.21 13.49
N LYS A 429 44.62 -13.66 14.75
CA LYS A 429 43.69 -14.68 15.24
C LYS A 429 42.22 -14.25 15.17
N VAL A 430 41.92 -13.00 15.56
CA VAL A 430 40.54 -12.48 15.52
C VAL A 430 40.09 -12.17 14.09
N SER A 431 40.95 -11.57 13.26
CA SER A 431 40.59 -11.20 11.89
C SER A 431 40.36 -12.42 10.99
N GLU A 432 41.14 -13.50 11.16
CA GLU A 432 40.94 -14.78 10.46
C GLU A 432 39.65 -15.48 10.91
N ALA A 433 39.38 -15.50 12.22
CA ALA A 433 38.18 -16.14 12.76
C ALA A 433 36.89 -15.38 12.42
N ALA A 434 36.97 -14.06 12.19
CA ALA A 434 35.80 -13.24 11.85
C ALA A 434 35.14 -13.62 10.52
N LYS A 435 35.88 -14.20 9.55
CA LYS A 435 35.35 -14.66 8.25
C LYS A 435 34.39 -13.67 7.54
N GLY A 436 34.68 -12.37 7.62
CA GLY A 436 33.84 -11.31 7.04
C GLY A 436 32.68 -10.82 7.92
N MET A 437 32.59 -11.27 9.17
CA MET A 437 31.59 -10.82 10.16
C MET A 437 32.21 -9.79 11.12
N PHE A 438 31.94 -8.52 10.86
CA PHE A 438 32.44 -7.42 11.71
C PHE A 438 31.94 -7.53 13.16
N LEU A 439 30.70 -7.97 13.35
CA LEU A 439 30.09 -8.19 14.66
C LEU A 439 30.88 -9.20 15.51
N TYR A 440 31.39 -10.28 14.91
CA TYR A 440 32.22 -11.26 15.63
C TYR A 440 33.47 -10.58 16.21
N ALA A 441 34.20 -9.80 15.39
CA ALA A 441 35.38 -9.07 15.85
C ALA A 441 35.04 -8.10 16.98
N LYS A 442 33.95 -7.31 16.85
CA LYS A 442 33.47 -6.40 17.91
C LYS A 442 33.17 -7.16 19.21
N VAL A 443 32.42 -8.25 19.14
CA VAL A 443 32.00 -9.05 20.30
C VAL A 443 33.20 -9.68 21.01
N VAL A 444 34.08 -10.35 20.26
CA VAL A 444 35.26 -11.03 20.83
C VAL A 444 36.25 -10.03 21.43
N LEU A 445 36.57 -8.94 20.72
CA LEU A 445 37.52 -7.93 21.23
C LEU A 445 36.95 -7.19 22.44
N SER A 446 35.66 -6.86 22.44
CA SER A 446 35.01 -6.25 23.61
C SER A 446 35.01 -7.19 24.81
N ASN A 447 34.74 -8.48 24.59
CA ASN A 447 34.80 -9.50 25.62
C ASN A 447 36.21 -9.64 26.21
N LEU A 448 37.24 -9.70 25.36
CA LEU A 448 38.65 -9.75 25.80
C LEU A 448 39.05 -8.48 26.55
N ALA A 449 38.61 -7.30 26.09
CA ALA A 449 38.86 -6.04 26.75
C ALA A 449 38.21 -5.95 28.13
N SER A 450 37.09 -6.63 28.38
CA SER A 450 36.40 -6.64 29.67
C SER A 450 36.94 -7.67 30.67
N MET A 451 38.00 -8.43 30.34
CA MET A 451 38.60 -9.39 31.27
C MET A 451 39.19 -8.70 32.52
N GLY A 452 39.12 -9.39 33.67
CA GLY A 452 39.55 -8.87 34.96
C GLY A 452 41.06 -8.98 35.17
N SER A 453 41.70 -9.99 34.58
CA SER A 453 43.13 -10.23 34.72
C SER A 453 43.83 -10.66 33.43
N ARG A 454 45.16 -10.43 33.34
CA ARG A 454 45.97 -10.92 32.21
C ARG A 454 45.97 -12.44 32.11
N LYS A 455 45.75 -13.15 33.22
CA LYS A 455 45.65 -14.62 33.27
C LYS A 455 44.38 -15.10 32.57
N GLU A 456 43.23 -14.50 32.88
CA GLU A 456 41.96 -14.78 32.20
C GLU A 456 42.03 -14.46 30.72
N TYR A 457 42.62 -13.32 30.36
CA TYR A 457 42.85 -12.94 28.97
C TYR A 457 43.67 -14.01 28.20
N LYS A 458 44.78 -14.49 28.77
CA LYS A 458 45.61 -15.53 28.13
C LYS A 458 44.86 -16.86 28.00
N ALA A 459 44.09 -17.25 29.02
CA ALA A 459 43.31 -18.48 28.96
C ALA A 459 42.27 -18.44 27.82
N GLN A 460 41.57 -17.31 27.63
CA GLN A 460 40.63 -17.10 26.52
C GLN A 460 41.28 -17.06 25.12
N LEU A 461 42.61 -16.97 25.04
CA LEU A 461 43.35 -17.02 23.79
C LEU A 461 43.92 -18.40 23.47
N GLU A 462 43.81 -19.38 24.36
CA GLU A 462 44.20 -20.76 24.07
C GLU A 462 43.27 -21.35 23.00
N ASP A 463 43.78 -22.22 22.12
CA ASP A 463 43.03 -22.68 20.93
C ASP A 463 41.74 -23.46 21.26
N ASN A 464 41.70 -24.13 22.41
CA ASN A 464 40.48 -24.81 22.90
C ASN A 464 39.45 -23.82 23.45
N GLU A 465 39.92 -22.67 23.91
CA GLU A 465 39.18 -21.65 24.63
C GLU A 465 39.11 -20.35 23.82
N PHE A 466 39.29 -20.37 22.49
CA PHE A 466 39.06 -19.25 21.56
C PHE A 466 37.84 -19.52 20.66
N PRO A 467 36.90 -18.57 20.44
CA PRO A 467 35.59 -18.92 19.88
C PRO A 467 35.70 -19.09 18.38
N ARG A 468 35.16 -20.17 17.82
CA ARG A 468 35.28 -20.47 16.39
C ARG A 468 34.29 -19.72 15.52
N ASP A 469 33.16 -19.35 16.11
CA ASP A 469 32.07 -18.62 15.48
C ASP A 469 31.37 -17.68 16.48
N LEU A 470 30.33 -16.99 16.00
CA LEU A 470 29.58 -16.02 16.79
C LEU A 470 28.78 -16.67 17.93
N ASP A 471 28.30 -17.90 17.73
CA ASP A 471 27.51 -18.65 18.70
C ASP A 471 28.38 -19.05 19.89
N GLU A 472 29.57 -19.60 19.65
CA GLU A 472 30.57 -19.86 20.70
C GLU A 472 31.01 -18.57 21.41
N ALA A 473 31.10 -17.45 20.67
CA ALA A 473 31.41 -16.14 21.27
C ALA A 473 30.31 -15.69 22.23
N TYR A 474 29.03 -15.83 21.85
CA TYR A 474 27.90 -15.54 22.72
C TYR A 474 27.84 -16.48 23.93
N GLU A 475 28.03 -17.78 23.73
CA GLU A 475 28.02 -18.77 24.80
C GLU A 475 29.04 -18.43 25.88
N ARG A 476 30.24 -17.97 25.50
CA ARG A 476 31.27 -17.60 26.48
C ARG A 476 30.95 -16.35 27.26
N ILE A 477 30.31 -15.37 26.61
CA ILE A 477 29.82 -14.19 27.31
C ILE A 477 28.72 -14.60 28.27
N ILE A 478 27.82 -15.50 27.88
CA ILE A 478 26.78 -16.08 28.73
C ILE A 478 27.41 -16.84 29.90
N GLN A 479 28.39 -17.73 29.67
CA GLN A 479 29.11 -18.44 30.73
C GLN A 479 29.74 -17.47 31.73
N ARG A 480 30.33 -16.36 31.26
CA ARG A 480 30.92 -15.37 32.18
C ARG A 480 29.88 -14.54 32.92
N VAL A 481 28.92 -13.96 32.19
CA VAL A 481 27.95 -12.99 32.70
C VAL A 481 26.85 -13.67 33.51
N ILE A 482 26.44 -14.86 33.09
CA ILE A 482 25.34 -15.60 33.69
C ILE A 482 25.84 -16.72 34.59
N HIS A 483 26.87 -17.49 34.23
CA HIS A 483 27.24 -18.69 35.02
C HIS A 483 28.39 -18.45 36.01
N ALA A 484 29.33 -17.56 35.70
CA ALA A 484 30.53 -17.30 36.51
C ALA A 484 30.45 -16.00 37.33
N ALA A 485 29.46 -15.14 37.07
CA ALA A 485 29.23 -13.92 37.85
C ALA A 485 28.71 -14.23 39.26
N GLY A 486 28.88 -13.28 40.19
CA GLY A 486 28.30 -13.42 41.53
C GLY A 486 26.76 -13.56 41.48
N PRO A 487 26.12 -14.21 42.48
CA PRO A 487 24.69 -14.54 42.44
C PRO A 487 23.76 -13.33 42.18
N SER A 488 24.11 -12.16 42.72
CA SER A 488 23.37 -10.91 42.51
C SER A 488 23.45 -10.42 41.06
N ALA A 489 24.67 -10.31 40.52
CA ALA A 489 24.91 -9.87 39.14
C ALA A 489 24.31 -10.84 38.10
N GLN A 490 24.39 -12.15 38.35
CA GLN A 490 23.74 -13.18 37.52
C GLN A 490 22.23 -12.94 37.44
N THR A 491 21.58 -12.70 38.58
CA THR A 491 20.13 -12.50 38.66
C THR A 491 19.72 -11.22 37.93
N SER A 492 20.47 -10.13 38.13
CA SER A 492 20.24 -8.87 37.42
C SER A 492 20.42 -9.02 35.91
N ALA A 493 21.50 -9.67 35.46
CA ALA A 493 21.77 -9.86 34.03
C ALA A 493 20.68 -10.69 33.34
N LYS A 494 20.25 -11.82 33.94
CA LYS A 494 19.15 -12.64 33.41
C LYS A 494 17.85 -11.84 33.26
N LYS A 495 17.49 -11.07 34.30
CA LYS A 495 16.29 -10.21 34.28
C LYS A 495 16.38 -9.15 33.18
N ILE A 496 17.49 -8.41 33.12
CA ILE A 496 17.68 -7.36 32.10
C ILE A 496 17.58 -7.94 30.69
N LEU A 497 18.29 -9.03 30.40
CA LEU A 497 18.27 -9.65 29.08
C LEU A 497 16.86 -10.16 28.75
N GLY A 498 16.18 -10.82 29.69
CA GLY A 498 14.80 -11.28 29.50
C GLY A 498 13.85 -10.14 29.13
N TRP A 499 13.95 -9.01 29.85
CA TRP A 499 13.09 -7.84 29.63
C TRP A 499 13.37 -7.13 28.32
N VAL A 500 14.65 -6.97 27.94
CA VAL A 500 15.03 -6.34 26.68
C VAL A 500 14.60 -7.22 25.49
N VAL A 501 14.77 -8.55 25.59
CA VAL A 501 14.40 -9.50 24.53
C VAL A 501 12.88 -9.58 24.35
N CYS A 502 12.09 -9.59 25.42
CA CYS A 502 10.63 -9.72 25.32
C CYS A 502 9.88 -8.39 25.11
N SER A 503 10.56 -7.24 25.19
CA SER A 503 9.91 -5.93 25.10
C SER A 503 9.34 -5.59 23.72
N GLU A 504 8.18 -4.91 23.67
CA GLU A 504 7.53 -4.46 22.41
C GLU A 504 8.18 -3.20 21.81
N ARG A 505 8.95 -2.47 22.63
CA ARG A 505 9.77 -1.33 22.22
C ARG A 505 11.06 -1.33 23.02
N PRO A 506 12.15 -0.73 22.49
CA PRO A 506 13.35 -0.50 23.28
C PRO A 506 13.03 0.20 24.61
N LEU A 507 13.59 -0.36 25.69
CA LEU A 507 13.44 0.15 27.05
C LEU A 507 14.53 1.17 27.36
N ARG A 508 14.20 2.19 28.14
CA ARG A 508 15.18 3.12 28.70
C ARG A 508 15.82 2.52 29.94
N TRP A 509 17.03 2.95 30.26
CA TRP A 509 17.73 2.47 31.47
C TRP A 509 16.93 2.73 32.75
N ARG A 510 16.33 3.91 32.89
CA ARG A 510 15.43 4.23 34.01
C ARG A 510 14.21 3.29 34.12
N GLU A 511 13.66 2.83 33.01
CA GLU A 511 12.50 1.92 33.01
C GLU A 511 12.90 0.53 33.51
N ILE A 512 14.11 0.08 33.15
CA ILE A 512 14.69 -1.16 33.65
C ILE A 512 15.01 -1.05 35.15
N GLN A 513 15.61 0.07 35.58
CA GLN A 513 15.93 0.34 36.99
C GLN A 513 14.66 0.41 37.85
N SER A 514 13.65 1.14 37.40
CA SER A 514 12.35 1.26 38.09
C SER A 514 11.72 -0.11 38.32
N ARG A 515 11.81 -1.02 37.35
CA ARG A 515 11.28 -2.38 37.51
C ARG A 515 12.03 -3.22 38.55
N PHE A 516 13.32 -2.97 38.82
CA PHE A 516 14.02 -3.62 39.95
C PHE A 516 13.49 -3.12 41.29
N CYS A 517 13.24 -1.81 41.40
CA CYS A 517 12.85 -1.15 42.65
C CYS A 517 11.37 -1.35 43.04
N ILE A 518 10.49 -1.72 42.11
CA ILE A 518 9.05 -1.83 42.35
C ILE A 518 8.67 -3.19 42.96
N ASP A 519 8.11 -3.15 44.17
CA ASP A 519 7.33 -4.26 44.74
C ASP A 519 5.83 -4.01 44.48
N VAL A 520 5.30 -4.73 43.50
CA VAL A 520 3.91 -4.63 43.07
C VAL A 520 2.91 -5.11 44.13
N VAL A 521 3.30 -6.08 44.97
CA VAL A 521 2.41 -6.68 45.97
C VAL A 521 2.22 -5.71 47.14
N GLN A 522 3.31 -5.07 47.57
CA GLN A 522 3.26 -4.07 48.64
C GLN A 522 2.83 -2.69 48.11
N GLY A 523 2.97 -2.45 46.80
CA GLY A 523 2.71 -1.15 46.18
C GLY A 523 3.75 -0.11 46.59
N LEU A 524 4.99 -0.53 46.79
CA LEU A 524 6.10 0.31 47.24
C LEU A 524 7.24 0.28 46.22
N CYS A 525 8.01 1.35 46.15
CA CYS A 525 9.25 1.42 45.38
C CYS A 525 10.40 1.70 46.34
N ASP A 526 11.46 0.91 46.25
CA ASP A 526 12.68 1.09 47.04
C ASP A 526 13.80 1.64 46.14
N PRO A 527 14.08 2.97 46.18
CA PRO A 527 15.16 3.57 45.40
C PRO A 527 16.54 3.04 45.76
N ASP A 528 16.73 2.43 46.93
CA ASP A 528 18.03 1.88 47.33
C ASP A 528 18.37 0.57 46.59
N ASP A 529 17.40 -0.06 45.90
CA ASP A 529 17.65 -1.25 45.06
C ASP A 529 18.05 -0.91 43.60
N VAL A 530 18.28 0.37 43.30
CA VAL A 530 18.87 0.81 42.02
C VAL A 530 20.22 0.13 41.82
N ARG A 531 20.43 -0.41 40.62
CA ARG A 531 21.69 -1.08 40.26
C ARG A 531 22.76 -0.04 40.01
N ALA A 532 23.78 -0.03 40.88
CA ALA A 532 24.95 0.83 40.77
C ALA A 532 25.80 0.52 39.52
N ASP A 533 25.80 -0.73 39.07
CA ASP A 533 26.47 -1.12 37.83
C ASP A 533 25.61 -0.77 36.61
N ASN A 534 26.24 -0.23 35.57
CA ASN A 534 25.55 0.08 34.33
C ASN A 534 25.22 -1.16 33.50
N CYS A 535 24.38 -0.98 32.49
CA CYS A 535 23.91 -2.09 31.66
C CYS A 535 25.05 -2.86 30.97
N LYS A 536 26.14 -2.16 30.56
CA LYS A 536 27.32 -2.80 29.95
C LYS A 536 28.18 -3.56 30.97
N GLN A 537 28.21 -3.16 32.23
CA GLN A 537 28.89 -3.92 33.28
C GLN A 537 28.12 -5.20 33.62
N LEU A 538 26.79 -5.13 33.68
CA LEU A 538 25.93 -6.27 34.02
C LEU A 538 25.74 -7.25 32.87
N CYS A 539 25.52 -6.78 31.63
CA CYS A 539 25.19 -7.63 30.48
C CYS A 539 26.31 -7.70 29.43
N SER A 540 27.42 -7.00 29.65
CA SER A 540 28.59 -6.97 28.76
C SER A 540 28.23 -6.67 27.29
N SER A 541 28.93 -7.31 26.34
CA SER A 541 28.79 -7.11 24.91
C SER A 541 27.52 -7.74 24.31
N LEU A 542 26.56 -8.20 25.12
CA LEU A 542 25.25 -8.66 24.63
C LEU A 542 24.26 -7.50 24.42
N VAL A 543 24.52 -6.35 25.05
CA VAL A 543 23.66 -5.16 24.99
C VAL A 543 24.44 -3.95 24.50
N ASP A 544 23.75 -3.06 23.80
CA ASP A 544 24.24 -1.72 23.48
C ASP A 544 23.32 -0.67 24.12
N ALA A 545 23.93 0.41 24.59
CA ALA A 545 23.27 1.56 25.20
C ALA A 545 23.47 2.77 24.28
N THR A 546 22.37 3.36 23.83
CA THR A 546 22.37 4.51 22.91
C THR A 546 21.77 5.72 23.60
N ASP A 547 22.44 6.87 23.49
CA ASP A 547 21.97 8.12 24.09
C ASP A 547 20.61 8.56 23.54
N CYS A 548 19.78 9.15 24.41
CA CYS A 548 18.51 9.72 24.00
C CYS A 548 18.73 11.06 23.29
N GLU A 549 18.16 11.23 22.09
CA GLU A 549 18.26 12.48 21.31
C GLU A 549 17.86 13.74 22.11
N MET A 550 16.89 13.62 23.01
CA MET A 550 16.42 14.77 23.82
C MET A 550 17.36 15.12 24.97
N PHE A 551 18.13 14.14 25.46
CA PHE A 551 18.97 14.25 26.64
C PHE A 551 20.31 13.53 26.38
N PRO A 552 21.15 14.06 25.47
CA PRO A 552 22.43 13.44 25.15
C PRO A 552 23.34 13.43 26.38
N GLY A 553 24.06 12.33 26.60
CA GLY A 553 24.96 12.16 27.74
C GLY A 553 24.30 11.89 29.10
N VAL A 554 22.97 11.72 29.17
CA VAL A 554 22.26 11.33 30.40
C VAL A 554 22.07 9.81 30.45
N GLU A 555 22.79 9.13 31.34
CA GLU A 555 22.84 7.65 31.40
C GLU A 555 21.47 7.01 31.69
N SER A 556 20.66 7.56 32.60
CA SER A 556 19.31 7.05 32.90
C SER A 556 18.35 7.12 31.69
N GLU A 557 18.64 7.99 30.73
CA GLU A 557 17.84 8.16 29.51
C GLU A 557 18.34 7.30 28.35
N GLN A 558 19.47 6.61 28.49
CA GLN A 558 19.98 5.73 27.45
C GLN A 558 18.96 4.64 27.14
N THR A 559 18.76 4.41 25.84
CA THR A 559 17.95 3.32 25.33
C THR A 559 18.79 2.06 25.26
N ILE A 560 18.32 0.99 25.90
CA ILE A 560 19.02 -0.29 25.98
C ILE A 560 18.44 -1.22 24.93
N THR A 561 19.32 -1.80 24.12
CA THR A 561 18.97 -2.75 23.06
C THR A 561 19.92 -3.93 23.06
N ILE A 562 19.49 -5.08 22.56
CA ILE A 562 20.42 -6.19 22.28
C ILE A 562 21.38 -5.75 21.18
N ILE A 563 22.66 -6.14 21.29
CA ILE A 563 23.74 -5.74 20.35
C ILE A 563 23.39 -6.04 18.89
N HIS A 564 22.67 -7.14 18.65
CA HIS A 564 22.18 -7.54 17.34
C HIS A 564 21.08 -8.60 17.48
N GLU A 565 20.18 -8.71 16.50
CA GLU A 565 19.10 -9.70 16.51
C GLU A 565 19.60 -11.15 16.65
N THR A 566 20.79 -11.46 16.12
CA THR A 566 21.44 -12.77 16.26
C THR A 566 21.68 -13.15 17.71
N ALA A 567 22.02 -12.21 18.59
CA ALA A 567 22.19 -12.48 20.01
C ALA A 567 20.86 -12.79 20.69
N SER A 568 19.78 -12.09 20.31
CA SER A 568 18.44 -12.37 20.81
C SER A 568 17.97 -13.77 20.41
N LYS A 569 18.12 -14.12 19.12
CA LYS A 569 17.81 -15.45 18.59
C LYS A 569 18.62 -16.54 19.29
N TYR A 570 19.91 -16.29 19.52
CA TYR A 570 20.78 -17.23 20.23
C TYR A 570 20.30 -17.48 21.67
N LEU A 571 20.03 -16.42 22.44
CA LEU A 571 19.56 -16.52 23.82
C LEU A 571 18.25 -17.30 23.95
N VAL A 572 17.35 -17.15 22.98
CA VAL A 572 16.08 -17.89 22.92
C VAL A 572 16.30 -19.33 22.48
N TYR A 573 17.15 -19.57 21.47
CA TYR A 573 17.45 -20.91 20.95
C TYR A 573 18.14 -21.81 21.99
N THR A 574 19.10 -21.27 22.75
CA THR A 574 19.78 -22.01 23.82
C THR A 574 18.91 -22.19 25.07
N ASN A 575 17.68 -21.68 25.06
CA ASN A 575 16.77 -21.64 26.21
C ASN A 575 17.41 -20.98 27.45
N THR A 576 18.39 -20.10 27.23
CA THR A 576 18.92 -19.21 28.28
C THR A 576 17.85 -18.22 28.72
N ILE A 577 17.00 -17.81 27.76
CA ILE A 577 15.81 -17.00 27.96
C ILE A 577 14.62 -17.71 27.32
N ASP A 578 13.66 -18.11 28.14
CA ASP A 578 12.38 -18.65 27.66
C ASP A 578 11.45 -17.47 27.34
N LEU A 579 11.34 -17.14 26.05
CA LEU A 579 10.58 -15.98 25.57
C LEU A 579 9.10 -16.01 26.01
N MET A 580 8.49 -17.20 26.05
CA MET A 580 7.10 -17.36 26.49
C MET A 580 6.97 -17.06 27.97
N ARG A 581 7.87 -17.60 28.81
CA ARG A 581 7.89 -17.28 30.25
C ARG A 581 8.15 -15.80 30.52
N GLU A 582 9.02 -15.15 29.75
CA GLU A 582 9.27 -13.72 29.89
C GLU A 582 8.06 -12.87 29.49
N HIS A 583 7.32 -13.24 28.44
CA HIS A 583 6.06 -12.59 28.10
C HIS A 583 4.97 -12.78 29.17
N ILE A 584 4.87 -13.99 29.75
CA ILE A 584 3.98 -14.25 30.89
C ILE A 584 4.39 -13.42 32.12
N ALA A 585 5.67 -13.37 32.45
CA ALA A 585 6.17 -12.60 33.59
C ALA A 585 5.97 -11.09 33.39
N MET A 586 6.16 -10.59 32.16
CA MET A 586 5.92 -9.20 31.79
C MET A 586 4.44 -8.85 31.84
N SER A 587 3.55 -9.68 31.27
CA SER A 587 2.10 -9.44 31.32
C SER A 587 1.58 -9.47 32.76
N LEU A 588 2.00 -10.45 33.56
CA LEU A 588 1.64 -10.55 34.98
C LEU A 588 2.11 -9.32 35.77
N PHE A 589 3.35 -8.87 35.54
CA PHE A 589 3.88 -7.67 36.17
C PHE A 589 3.06 -6.45 35.78
N CYS A 590 2.83 -6.21 34.48
CA CYS A 590 2.06 -5.06 34.00
C CYS A 590 0.64 -5.03 34.55
N CYS A 591 -0.09 -6.16 34.51
CA CYS A 591 -1.47 -6.23 35.01
C CYS A 591 -1.53 -5.97 36.52
N ARG A 592 -0.67 -6.63 37.31
CA ARG A 592 -0.63 -6.43 38.76
C ARG A 592 -0.19 -5.02 39.15
N TYR A 593 0.74 -4.45 38.38
CA TYR A 593 1.25 -3.11 38.60
C TYR A 593 0.17 -2.06 38.36
N LEU A 594 -0.58 -2.16 37.25
CA LEU A 594 -1.71 -1.28 36.96
C LEU A 594 -2.89 -1.50 37.93
N SER A 595 -3.03 -2.70 38.52
CA SER A 595 -4.03 -2.98 39.56
C SER A 595 -3.51 -2.77 40.98
N SER A 596 -2.30 -2.21 41.16
CA SER A 596 -1.71 -2.04 42.49
C SER A 596 -2.36 -0.87 43.24
N ARG A 597 -2.22 -0.86 44.57
CA ARG A 597 -2.82 0.17 45.44
C ARG A 597 -2.53 1.62 44.97
N PRO A 598 -1.29 1.97 44.55
CA PRO A 598 -1.01 3.31 44.00
C PRO A 598 -1.87 3.76 42.81
N PHE A 599 -2.43 2.84 42.02
CA PHE A 599 -3.31 3.17 40.88
C PHE A 599 -4.80 3.21 41.24
N LEU A 600 -5.22 2.37 42.21
CA LEU A 600 -6.63 2.22 42.59
C LEU A 600 -7.08 3.22 43.67
N GLY A 601 -6.15 3.83 44.40
CA GLY A 601 -6.42 4.91 45.35
C GLY A 601 -5.34 5.03 46.42
N ILE A 602 -4.76 6.22 46.55
CA ILE A 602 -3.77 6.54 47.58
C ILE A 602 -4.44 7.48 48.60
N ALA A 603 -4.29 7.20 49.90
CA ALA A 603 -4.70 8.14 50.94
C ALA A 603 -3.86 9.42 50.80
N THR A 604 -4.46 10.60 50.94
CA THR A 604 -3.85 11.90 50.64
C THR A 604 -2.52 12.16 51.37
N ASP A 605 -2.28 11.48 52.48
CA ASP A 605 -1.07 11.53 53.29
C ASP A 605 0.12 10.71 52.73
N GLN A 606 -0.13 9.71 51.87
CA GLN A 606 0.90 8.79 51.33
C GLN A 606 1.25 9.06 49.85
N VAL A 607 0.55 9.99 49.19
CA VAL A 607 0.75 10.31 47.76
C VAL A 607 2.16 10.83 47.51
N CYS A 608 2.64 11.77 48.33
CA CYS A 608 3.96 12.38 48.15
C CYS A 608 5.08 11.36 48.28
N ASP A 609 4.99 10.43 49.23
CA ASP A 609 6.03 9.40 49.45
C ASP A 609 6.12 8.44 48.26
N VAL A 610 4.98 8.01 47.72
CA VAL A 610 4.94 7.14 46.52
C VAL A 610 5.47 7.88 45.30
N LEU A 611 5.14 9.17 45.12
CA LEU A 611 5.68 9.99 44.04
C LEU A 611 7.20 10.16 44.18
N GLN A 612 7.71 10.50 45.36
CA GLN A 612 9.14 10.67 45.65
C GLN A 612 9.95 9.40 45.45
N SER A 613 9.34 8.23 45.68
CA SER A 613 9.99 6.93 45.49
C SER A 613 10.27 6.56 44.03
N GLY A 614 9.67 7.26 43.05
CA GLY A 614 9.81 6.90 41.62
C GLY A 614 9.02 5.67 41.18
N TYR A 615 7.98 5.28 41.94
CA TYR A 615 7.15 4.10 41.68
C TYR A 615 6.54 4.06 40.27
N PHE A 616 6.32 5.22 39.64
CA PHE A 616 5.64 5.35 38.34
C PHE A 616 6.57 5.28 37.12
N GLY A 617 7.88 5.03 37.30
CA GLY A 617 8.86 5.03 36.21
C GLY A 617 8.60 4.03 35.08
N PHE A 618 7.87 2.95 35.34
CA PHE A 618 7.47 1.93 34.35
C PHE A 618 6.01 2.06 33.83
N MET A 619 5.25 3.04 34.33
CA MET A 619 3.82 3.25 34.04
C MET A 619 3.52 3.34 32.54
N ASP A 620 4.29 4.11 31.79
CA ASP A 620 4.03 4.34 30.37
C ASP A 620 4.19 3.08 29.52
N TYR A 621 5.13 2.21 29.87
CA TYR A 621 5.31 0.94 29.18
C TYR A 621 4.15 0.00 29.51
N ALA A 622 3.85 -0.16 30.80
CA ALA A 622 2.80 -1.06 31.27
C ALA A 622 1.44 -0.70 30.66
N ALA A 623 1.03 0.58 30.72
CA ALA A 623 -0.27 1.02 30.22
C ALA A 623 -0.43 0.85 28.70
N ALA A 624 0.67 0.97 27.93
CA ALA A 624 0.62 0.85 26.48
C ALA A 624 0.68 -0.59 25.96
N TYR A 625 1.39 -1.50 26.67
CA TYR A 625 1.75 -2.81 26.14
C TYR A 625 1.28 -4.02 26.96
N TYR A 626 0.55 -3.84 28.07
CA TYR A 626 0.06 -4.97 28.88
C TYR A 626 -0.74 -5.98 28.02
N GLN A 627 -1.66 -5.48 27.18
CA GLN A 627 -2.51 -6.32 26.33
C GLN A 627 -1.69 -7.09 25.29
N SER A 628 -0.73 -6.41 24.63
CA SER A 628 0.13 -7.03 23.62
C SER A 628 0.92 -8.22 24.19
N HIS A 629 1.38 -8.11 25.44
CA HIS A 629 2.07 -9.23 26.08
C HIS A 629 1.12 -10.37 26.42
N VAL A 630 -0.13 -10.08 26.84
CA VAL A 630 -1.15 -11.13 27.06
C VAL A 630 -1.47 -11.86 25.76
N ASP A 631 -1.67 -11.13 24.66
CA ASP A 631 -2.01 -11.73 23.36
C ASP A 631 -0.91 -12.69 22.85
N LYS A 632 0.37 -12.36 23.11
CA LYS A 632 1.52 -13.22 22.77
C LYS A 632 1.66 -14.46 23.66
N THR A 633 0.89 -14.58 24.75
CA THR A 633 0.84 -15.81 25.56
C THR A 633 -0.14 -16.86 25.04
N GLU A 634 -0.92 -16.55 23.99
CA GLU A 634 -1.87 -17.51 23.41
C GLU A 634 -1.18 -18.57 22.55
N PRO A 635 -1.41 -19.88 22.79
CA PRO A 635 -0.66 -20.93 22.12
C PRO A 635 -1.06 -21.08 20.64
N LEU A 636 -0.09 -20.89 19.76
CA LEU A 636 -0.15 -21.37 18.37
C LEU A 636 0.19 -22.88 18.37
N ASN A 637 -0.81 -23.75 18.52
CA ASN A 637 -0.73 -25.21 18.35
C ASN A 637 0.53 -25.89 18.94
N MET A 638 0.51 -26.35 20.19
CA MET A 638 1.32 -27.52 20.62
C MET A 638 0.71 -28.20 21.85
N ASP A 639 0.72 -29.53 21.83
CA ASP A 639 0.48 -30.39 22.98
C ASP A 639 1.68 -30.30 23.97
N ILE A 640 1.39 -30.24 25.28
CA ILE A 640 2.25 -30.48 26.47
C ILE A 640 2.90 -29.23 27.15
N VAL A 641 2.46 -28.88 28.38
CA VAL A 641 3.14 -28.97 29.73
C VAL A 641 2.21 -28.34 30.79
N SER A 642 1.81 -29.09 31.83
CA SER A 642 0.83 -28.65 32.86
C SER A 642 1.22 -27.39 33.65
N ASP A 643 2.52 -27.10 33.76
CA ASP A 643 3.07 -25.97 34.51
C ASP A 643 3.04 -24.65 33.71
N LEU A 644 3.07 -24.73 32.37
CA LEU A 644 2.94 -23.56 31.49
C LEU A 644 1.46 -23.15 31.35
N ASP A 645 0.56 -24.13 31.29
CA ASP A 645 -0.89 -23.91 31.30
C ASP A 645 -1.35 -23.17 32.57
N LEU A 646 -0.78 -23.53 33.73
CA LEU A 646 -1.05 -22.87 35.01
C LEU A 646 -0.59 -21.40 35.00
N ASN A 647 0.57 -21.11 34.39
CA ASN A 647 1.12 -19.76 34.30
C ASN A 647 0.36 -18.88 33.28
N ILE A 648 -0.09 -19.44 32.16
CA ILE A 648 -0.96 -18.74 31.18
C ILE A 648 -2.31 -18.43 31.83
N ALA A 649 -2.91 -19.38 32.54
CA ALA A 649 -4.14 -19.16 33.30
C ALA A 649 -3.95 -18.05 34.35
N THR A 650 -2.79 -17.99 35.01
CA THR A 650 -2.46 -16.95 35.98
C THR A 650 -2.36 -15.56 35.34
N ALA A 651 -1.77 -15.43 34.14
CA ALA A 651 -1.74 -14.16 33.40
C ALA A 651 -3.13 -13.71 32.95
N LYS A 652 -3.99 -14.63 32.48
CA LYS A 652 -5.39 -14.33 32.12
C LYS A 652 -6.21 -13.94 33.34
N ASN A 653 -6.01 -14.59 34.49
CA ASN A 653 -6.64 -14.21 35.75
C ASN A 653 -6.21 -12.79 36.18
N ALA A 654 -4.93 -12.44 36.05
CA ALA A 654 -4.45 -11.10 36.37
C ALA A 654 -5.07 -10.01 35.46
N LEU A 655 -5.33 -10.30 34.18
CA LEU A 655 -6.08 -9.40 33.31
C LEU A 655 -7.55 -9.25 33.78
N SER A 656 -8.19 -10.36 34.15
CA SER A 656 -9.55 -10.32 34.72
C SER A 656 -9.61 -9.55 36.04
N ASP A 657 -8.58 -9.66 36.88
CA ASP A 657 -8.49 -8.92 38.13
C ASP A 657 -8.27 -7.43 37.90
N LEU A 658 -7.48 -7.05 36.88
CA LEU A 658 -7.35 -5.66 36.43
C LEU A 658 -8.69 -5.09 35.95
N GLU A 659 -9.43 -5.83 35.12
CA GLU A 659 -10.77 -5.44 34.67
C GLU A 659 -11.72 -5.20 35.86
N LYS A 660 -11.76 -6.14 36.82
CA LYS A 660 -12.60 -6.01 38.04
C LYS A 660 -12.18 -4.83 38.90
N ALA A 661 -10.87 -4.57 39.04
CA ALA A 661 -10.35 -3.49 39.85
C ALA A 661 -10.84 -2.12 39.36
N TYR A 662 -10.84 -1.91 38.04
CA TYR A 662 -11.29 -0.66 37.42
C TYR A 662 -12.81 -0.55 37.29
N GLN A 663 -13.55 -1.68 37.26
CA GLN A 663 -15.01 -1.67 37.32
C GLN A 663 -15.56 -1.28 38.71
N ARG A 664 -14.87 -1.63 39.80
CA ARG A 664 -15.29 -1.30 41.18
C ARG A 664 -15.09 0.17 41.54
N THR A 665 -14.11 0.84 40.95
CA THR A 665 -13.83 2.26 41.23
C THR A 665 -14.87 3.21 40.63
N ASP A 666 -15.62 2.79 39.60
CA ASP A 666 -16.69 3.60 39.00
C ASP A 666 -17.96 3.64 39.88
N THR A 667 -18.18 2.65 40.76
CA THR A 667 -19.37 2.57 41.62
C THR A 667 -19.25 3.32 42.95
N ASP A 668 -18.04 3.50 43.48
CA ASP A 668 -17.81 4.17 44.79
C ASP A 668 -17.74 5.71 44.69
N GLY A 669 -17.84 6.28 43.47
CA GLY A 669 -17.84 7.73 43.24
C GLY A 669 -19.21 8.43 43.35
N ILE A 670 -20.30 7.69 43.60
CA ILE A 670 -21.66 8.23 43.68
C ILE A 670 -22.21 8.05 45.11
N ALA A 671 -21.58 8.73 46.07
CA ALA A 671 -22.16 8.96 47.39
C ALA A 671 -22.04 10.45 47.69
N ASP A 672 -22.95 11.23 47.08
CA ASP A 672 -23.45 12.55 47.50
C ASP A 672 -23.85 13.35 46.25
N ILE A 673 -25.09 13.18 45.79
CA ILE A 673 -25.98 14.18 45.17
C ILE A 673 -27.32 13.46 44.92
N GLU A 674 -28.30 13.75 45.76
CA GLU A 674 -29.71 13.51 45.42
C GLU A 674 -30.10 14.47 44.27
N VAL A 675 -30.69 13.95 43.19
CA VAL A 675 -31.88 14.50 42.47
C VAL A 675 -32.18 13.67 41.21
N VAL A 676 -33.32 12.98 41.29
CA VAL A 676 -34.32 12.64 40.25
C VAL A 676 -33.89 11.86 38.99
N ALA A 677 -34.22 10.57 39.08
CA ALA A 677 -34.48 9.55 38.07
C ALA A 677 -34.65 9.96 36.58
N GLY A 678 -33.91 9.24 35.73
CA GLY A 678 -34.16 9.03 34.32
C GLY A 678 -33.26 7.90 33.80
N SER A 679 -33.75 6.67 33.89
CA SER A 679 -33.08 5.43 33.49
C SER A 679 -32.49 5.46 32.07
N THR A 680 -31.17 5.30 31.98
CA THR A 680 -30.48 4.73 30.81
C THR A 680 -29.50 3.68 31.33
N GLU A 681 -29.52 2.49 30.74
CA GLU A 681 -28.55 1.43 31.01
C GLU A 681 -27.15 1.95 30.63
N GLU A 682 -26.34 2.27 31.63
CA GLU A 682 -24.95 2.68 31.43
C GLU A 682 -24.12 1.48 30.97
N THR A 683 -23.80 1.44 29.68
CA THR A 683 -22.70 0.61 29.17
C THR A 683 -21.40 1.17 29.74
N GLY A 684 -20.74 0.42 30.64
CA GLY A 684 -19.50 0.84 31.31
C GLY A 684 -18.38 1.27 30.35
N LYS A 685 -17.53 2.20 30.81
CA LYS A 685 -16.39 2.71 30.03
C LYS A 685 -15.40 1.57 29.68
N PRO A 686 -14.82 1.55 28.47
CA PRO A 686 -13.79 0.56 28.11
C PRO A 686 -12.55 0.63 29.02
N LEU A 687 -12.00 -0.51 29.47
CA LEU A 687 -10.85 -0.60 30.38
C LEU A 687 -9.67 0.27 29.96
N ALA A 688 -9.31 0.28 28.67
CA ALA A 688 -8.20 1.07 28.15
C ALA A 688 -8.40 2.58 28.38
N GLN A 689 -9.64 3.06 28.34
CA GLN A 689 -9.96 4.46 28.64
C GLN A 689 -9.83 4.75 30.14
N SER A 690 -10.29 3.85 31.01
CA SER A 690 -10.16 4.01 32.46
C SER A 690 -8.69 3.98 32.92
N ILE A 691 -7.85 3.12 32.33
CA ILE A 691 -6.39 3.13 32.57
C ILE A 691 -5.79 4.44 32.07
N GLN A 692 -6.18 4.91 30.89
CA GLN A 692 -5.68 6.17 30.34
C GLN A 692 -6.00 7.35 31.26
N ASP A 693 -7.24 7.43 31.77
CA ASP A 693 -7.67 8.50 32.67
C ASP A 693 -6.82 8.50 33.96
N LYS A 694 -6.59 7.34 34.59
CA LYS A 694 -5.72 7.21 35.76
C LYS A 694 -4.26 7.59 35.50
N VAL A 695 -3.70 7.19 34.37
CA VAL A 695 -2.34 7.57 33.99
C VAL A 695 -2.22 9.09 33.81
N ILE A 696 -3.26 9.74 33.27
CA ILE A 696 -3.30 11.19 33.13
C ILE A 696 -3.31 11.87 34.51
N ASP A 697 -4.13 11.38 35.44
CA ASP A 697 -4.22 11.92 36.80
C ASP A 697 -2.86 11.84 37.52
N ILE A 698 -2.23 10.66 37.51
CA ILE A 698 -0.91 10.43 38.14
C ILE A 698 0.14 11.34 37.51
N ARG A 699 0.18 11.42 36.18
CA ARG A 699 1.14 12.26 35.46
C ARG A 699 0.95 13.74 35.78
N MET A 700 -0.30 14.19 35.96
CA MET A 700 -0.59 15.55 36.38
C MET A 700 -0.07 15.83 37.80
N MET A 701 -0.24 14.89 38.74
CA MET A 701 0.31 14.99 40.09
C MET A 701 1.85 15.06 40.10
N ILE A 702 2.51 14.23 39.29
CA ILE A 702 3.98 14.29 39.12
C ILE A 702 4.41 15.64 38.55
N HIS A 703 3.70 16.15 37.54
CA HIS A 703 4.07 17.39 36.87
C HIS A 703 3.94 18.62 37.76
N THR A 704 2.87 18.71 38.57
CA THR A 704 2.64 19.83 39.49
C THR A 704 3.65 19.88 40.63
N GLN A 705 4.19 18.74 41.06
CA GLN A 705 5.16 18.63 42.15
C GLN A 705 6.60 18.43 41.65
N TRP A 706 6.84 18.49 40.34
CA TRP A 706 8.11 18.10 39.73
C TRP A 706 9.33 18.79 40.35
N ASP A 707 9.23 20.09 40.63
CA ASP A 707 10.38 20.89 41.09
C ASP A 707 10.83 20.46 42.51
N ASP A 708 9.90 20.00 43.35
CA ASP A 708 10.20 19.44 44.67
C ASP A 708 10.67 17.97 44.57
N LEU A 709 9.99 17.16 43.74
CA LEU A 709 10.33 15.75 43.52
C LEU A 709 11.73 15.57 42.90
N SER A 710 12.09 16.45 41.95
CA SER A 710 13.36 16.37 41.21
C SER A 710 14.61 16.66 42.06
N GLN A 711 14.44 17.20 43.27
CA GLN A 711 15.54 17.37 44.23
C GLN A 711 15.95 16.04 44.87
N ASN A 712 15.07 15.03 44.85
CA ASN A 712 15.39 13.68 45.29
C ASN A 712 16.11 12.92 44.16
N THR A 713 17.32 12.44 44.45
CA THR A 713 18.15 11.72 43.47
C THR A 713 17.50 10.41 43.02
N GLY A 714 16.85 9.68 43.93
CA GLY A 714 16.16 8.42 43.62
C GLY A 714 14.97 8.62 42.68
N PHE A 715 14.19 9.69 42.87
CA PHE A 715 13.10 10.04 41.96
C PHE A 715 13.62 10.29 40.54
N LYS A 716 14.67 11.11 40.43
CA LYS A 716 15.22 11.52 39.13
C LYS A 716 15.86 10.36 38.36
N GLU A 717 16.47 9.40 39.05
CA GLU A 717 17.05 8.20 38.44
C GLU A 717 16.00 7.23 37.87
N LEU A 718 14.84 7.13 38.53
CA LEU A 718 13.76 6.20 38.17
C LEU A 718 12.72 6.79 37.21
N GLU A 719 12.28 8.03 37.44
CA GLU A 719 11.29 8.73 36.60
C GLU A 719 11.97 9.42 35.38
N GLY A 720 13.24 9.79 35.53
CA GLY A 720 14.08 10.43 34.52
C GLY A 720 13.85 11.94 34.38
N GLU A 721 14.27 12.50 33.24
CA GLU A 721 14.18 13.94 32.99
C GLU A 721 12.75 14.40 32.65
N LYS A 722 12.45 15.69 32.91
CA LYS A 722 11.11 16.28 32.73
C LYS A 722 10.67 16.19 31.28
N ARG A 723 9.51 15.55 31.05
CA ARG A 723 8.93 15.35 29.71
C ARG A 723 7.50 15.80 29.66
N HIS A 724 7.14 16.46 28.57
CA HIS A 724 5.77 16.81 28.25
C HIS A 724 5.18 15.74 27.32
N LYS A 725 4.42 14.79 27.89
CA LYS A 725 3.90 13.60 27.20
C LYS A 725 2.46 13.77 26.70
N CYS A 726 2.14 13.11 25.58
CA CYS A 726 0.76 13.04 25.07
C CYS A 726 -0.12 12.19 25.99
N THR A 727 -1.42 12.52 26.09
CA THR A 727 -2.39 11.82 26.93
C THR A 727 -3.01 10.58 26.27
N ARG A 728 -2.94 10.47 24.93
CA ARG A 728 -3.53 9.35 24.18
C ARG A 728 -2.58 8.15 24.14
N LEU A 729 -2.98 6.98 24.67
CA LEU A 729 -2.15 5.77 24.76
C LEU A 729 -1.60 5.30 23.40
N GLN A 730 -2.41 5.39 22.35
CA GLN A 730 -2.04 4.96 21.00
C GLN A 730 -1.13 5.96 20.26
N CYS A 731 -0.87 7.13 20.84
CA CYS A 731 0.01 8.13 20.23
C CYS A 731 1.47 7.77 20.51
N PRO A 732 2.38 7.75 19.50
CA PRO A 732 3.81 7.53 19.73
C PRO A 732 4.45 8.53 20.70
N LYS A 733 3.86 9.74 20.83
CA LYS A 733 4.29 10.79 21.78
C LYS A 733 3.80 10.57 23.22
N PHE A 734 3.10 9.46 23.49
CA PHE A 734 2.70 9.06 24.83
C PHE A 734 3.91 8.69 25.69
N SER A 735 4.79 7.78 25.24
CA SER A 735 5.99 7.39 25.99
C SER A 735 7.20 8.29 25.73
N VAL A 736 7.32 8.82 24.50
CA VAL A 736 8.49 9.62 24.08
C VAL A 736 8.44 11.05 24.64
N GLY A 737 7.28 11.70 24.54
CA GLY A 737 7.06 13.09 24.98
C GLY A 737 7.79 14.16 24.15
N TYR A 738 7.82 15.37 24.70
CA TYR A 738 8.48 16.56 24.17
C TYR A 738 9.28 17.28 25.26
N PRO A 739 10.32 18.06 24.90
CA PRO A 739 11.13 18.82 25.84
C PRO A 739 10.43 20.07 26.38
N SER A 740 9.37 20.55 25.72
CA SER A 740 8.62 21.74 26.17
C SER A 740 7.11 21.53 26.10
N GLU A 741 6.40 22.23 26.98
CA GLU A 741 4.95 22.22 27.01
C GLU A 741 4.35 22.83 25.75
N ASP A 742 5.00 23.82 25.15
CA ASP A 742 4.54 24.47 23.91
C ASP A 742 4.49 23.49 22.73
N LEU A 743 5.50 22.64 22.58
CA LEU A 743 5.52 21.61 21.54
C LEU A 743 4.43 20.55 21.79
N LEU A 744 4.21 20.17 23.06
CA LEU A 744 3.12 19.29 23.42
C LEU A 744 1.75 19.95 23.16
N ARG A 745 1.57 21.23 23.49
CA ARG A 745 0.32 21.99 23.23
C ARG A 745 0.04 22.08 21.73
N GLN A 746 1.05 22.33 20.90
CA GLN A 746 0.92 22.30 19.44
C GLN A 746 0.52 20.90 18.94
N HIS A 747 1.12 19.85 19.50
CA HIS A 747 0.75 18.47 19.18
C HIS A 747 -0.67 18.12 19.66
N ARG A 748 -1.07 18.49 20.88
CA ARG A 748 -2.42 18.28 21.43
C ARG A 748 -3.48 19.05 20.66
N ALA A 749 -3.16 20.24 20.18
CA ALA A 749 -4.06 21.01 19.32
C ALA A 749 -4.42 20.24 18.04
N SER A 750 -3.57 19.32 17.56
CA SER A 750 -3.92 18.44 16.43
C SER A 750 -4.97 17.38 16.78
N HIS A 751 -5.03 16.96 18.04
CA HIS A 751 -6.00 16.01 18.59
C HIS A 751 -7.31 16.70 19.03
N GLU A 752 -7.20 17.88 19.63
CA GLU A 752 -8.30 18.57 20.34
C GLU A 752 -8.92 19.74 19.54
N ARG A 753 -8.16 20.33 18.61
CA ARG A 753 -8.56 21.47 17.77
C ARG A 753 -9.26 22.60 18.56
N PRO A 754 -8.55 23.23 19.50
CA PRO A 754 -9.16 24.09 20.52
C PRO A 754 -9.72 25.41 19.98
N PHE A 755 -9.24 25.91 18.84
CA PHE A 755 -9.64 27.21 18.31
C PHE A 755 -10.90 27.10 17.45
N ARG A 756 -12.05 27.16 18.09
CA ARG A 756 -13.36 27.06 17.47
C ARG A 756 -13.90 28.43 17.10
N CYS A 757 -14.66 28.49 16.00
CA CYS A 757 -15.42 29.71 15.69
C CYS A 757 -16.40 30.00 16.83
N LYS A 758 -16.72 31.27 17.07
CA LYS A 758 -17.70 31.66 18.10
C LYS A 758 -19.14 31.61 17.57
N GLU A 759 -19.31 31.57 16.25
CA GLU A 759 -20.61 31.42 15.59
C GLU A 759 -21.03 29.95 15.61
N GLU A 760 -22.02 29.58 16.44
CA GLU A 760 -22.49 28.19 16.63
C GLU A 760 -22.94 27.52 15.32
N SER A 761 -23.36 28.30 14.34
CA SER A 761 -23.77 27.87 13.00
C SER A 761 -22.61 27.60 12.03
N CYS A 762 -21.38 27.94 12.41
CA CYS A 762 -20.21 27.78 11.56
C CYS A 762 -19.58 26.39 11.73
N PHE A 763 -19.19 25.72 10.64
CA PHE A 763 -18.55 24.39 10.72
C PHE A 763 -17.28 24.39 11.59
N ALA A 764 -16.59 25.53 11.66
CA ALA A 764 -15.43 25.74 12.50
C ALA A 764 -15.75 25.81 14.00
N TYR A 765 -17.02 25.92 14.41
CA TYR A 765 -17.48 25.83 15.79
C TYR A 765 -17.32 24.41 16.35
N VAL A 766 -17.70 23.40 15.57
CA VAL A 766 -17.65 21.99 15.98
C VAL A 766 -16.27 21.38 15.70
N VAL A 767 -15.73 21.65 14.51
CA VAL A 767 -14.47 21.04 14.04
C VAL A 767 -13.25 21.67 14.72
N GLY A 768 -13.28 22.98 14.94
CA GLY A 768 -12.17 23.76 15.48
C GLY A 768 -10.91 23.75 14.61
N TYR A 769 -9.96 24.60 14.98
CA TYR A 769 -8.66 24.71 14.35
C TYR A 769 -7.54 24.45 15.35
N THR A 770 -6.38 24.05 14.82
CA THR A 770 -5.19 23.80 15.62
C THR A 770 -4.47 25.08 16.03
N ALA A 771 -4.71 26.21 15.36
CA ALA A 771 -4.10 27.51 15.65
C ALA A 771 -5.11 28.67 15.59
N GLN A 772 -4.93 29.67 16.46
CA GLN A 772 -5.79 30.86 16.51
C GLN A 772 -5.72 31.71 15.23
N THR A 773 -4.57 31.71 14.54
CA THR A 773 -4.37 32.43 13.28
C THR A 773 -5.21 31.85 12.15
N ASP A 774 -5.42 30.54 12.13
CA ASP A 774 -6.29 29.89 11.15
C ASP A 774 -7.77 30.18 11.45
N LEU A 775 -8.14 30.26 12.73
CA LEU A 775 -9.46 30.76 13.13
C LEU A 775 -9.64 32.24 12.77
N GLN A 776 -8.64 33.09 12.96
CA GLN A 776 -8.69 34.50 12.57
C GLN A 776 -8.81 34.66 11.05
N ARG A 777 -8.07 33.87 10.28
CA ARG A 777 -8.17 33.84 8.81
C ARG A 777 -9.54 33.34 8.36
N HIS A 778 -10.08 32.34 9.06
CA HIS A 778 -11.45 31.89 8.87
C HIS A 778 -12.45 33.01 9.18
N ASN A 779 -12.33 33.70 10.32
CA ASN A 779 -13.20 34.81 10.67
C ASN A 779 -13.07 35.99 9.69
N GLN A 780 -11.87 36.32 9.23
CA GLN A 780 -11.67 37.36 8.21
C GLN A 780 -12.27 36.99 6.86
N LYS A 781 -12.34 35.70 6.54
CA LYS A 781 -12.83 35.21 5.25
C LYS A 781 -14.33 34.93 5.25
N PHE A 782 -14.89 34.57 6.41
CA PHE A 782 -16.27 34.09 6.55
C PHE A 782 -17.15 34.96 7.45
N HIS A 783 -16.57 35.80 8.32
CA HIS A 783 -17.28 36.57 9.36
C HIS A 783 -16.88 38.07 9.41
N ASN A 784 -16.15 38.59 8.43
CA ASN A 784 -15.74 39.99 8.43
C ASN A 784 -16.91 40.90 7.99
N GLU A 785 -17.45 41.70 8.92
CA GLU A 785 -18.67 42.50 8.72
C GLU A 785 -18.45 43.90 8.11
N GLU A 786 -17.21 44.37 7.96
CA GLU A 786 -16.94 45.76 7.53
C GLU A 786 -17.19 46.06 6.04
N SER A 787 -17.52 45.06 5.20
CA SER A 787 -17.84 45.29 3.77
C SER A 787 -19.34 45.44 3.45
N ARG A 788 -20.23 45.49 4.44
CA ARG A 788 -21.68 45.73 4.23
C ARG A 788 -22.14 47.13 4.62
N ALA A 789 -21.42 48.16 4.21
CA ALA A 789 -21.93 49.52 4.22
C ALA A 789 -22.12 50.04 2.79
N LYS A 790 -23.40 50.32 2.48
CA LYS A 790 -23.98 50.96 1.27
C LYS A 790 -24.32 50.01 0.11
N ILE A 791 -25.61 49.67 -0.01
CA ILE A 791 -26.59 50.39 -0.86
C ILE A 791 -28.00 49.83 -0.57
N SER A 792 -28.98 50.73 -0.65
CA SER A 792 -30.39 50.71 -0.24
C SER A 792 -31.34 49.68 -0.88
N PHE A 793 -32.35 49.26 -0.11
CA PHE A 793 -33.66 48.69 -0.54
C PHE A 793 -34.65 49.82 -0.96
N PRO A 794 -35.86 49.58 -1.54
CA PRO A 794 -36.56 48.29 -1.80
C PRO A 794 -37.21 48.15 -3.21
N LYS A 795 -37.58 46.92 -3.61
CA LYS A 795 -38.93 46.57 -4.08
C LYS A 795 -39.14 45.07 -4.31
N GLU A 796 -40.37 44.66 -4.04
CA GLU A 796 -40.94 43.33 -3.95
C GLU A 796 -40.65 42.41 -5.14
N ASN A 797 -40.18 41.20 -4.87
CA ASN A 797 -40.55 39.97 -5.58
C ASN A 797 -40.01 38.73 -4.84
N LYS A 798 -40.92 37.84 -4.42
CA LYS A 798 -40.71 36.43 -4.01
C LYS A 798 -39.45 36.12 -3.18
N ALA A 799 -39.34 36.67 -1.96
CA ALA A 799 -38.20 36.41 -1.07
C ALA A 799 -38.29 35.08 -0.27
N GLY A 800 -39.46 34.44 -0.17
CA GLY A 800 -39.64 33.24 0.64
C GLY A 800 -38.91 31.99 0.12
N GLU A 801 -38.69 31.89 -1.19
CA GLU A 801 -38.08 30.70 -1.81
C GLU A 801 -36.55 30.65 -1.56
N HIS A 802 -35.85 31.79 -1.59
CA HIS A 802 -34.42 31.86 -1.25
C HIS A 802 -34.16 31.69 0.25
N GLU A 803 -35.10 32.15 1.09
CA GLU A 803 -35.08 31.92 2.53
C GLU A 803 -35.24 30.43 2.87
N LEU A 804 -36.03 29.68 2.08
CA LEU A 804 -36.16 28.23 2.25
C LEU A 804 -34.82 27.51 2.03
N ILE A 805 -34.07 27.86 0.98
CA ILE A 805 -32.72 27.30 0.75
C ILE A 805 -31.75 27.68 1.87
N SER A 806 -31.83 28.91 2.36
CA SER A 806 -31.03 29.36 3.49
C SER A 806 -31.35 28.57 4.76
N ALA A 807 -32.64 28.34 5.05
CA ALA A 807 -33.11 27.57 6.20
C ALA A 807 -32.72 26.08 6.11
N CYS A 808 -32.83 25.48 4.91
CA CYS A 808 -32.35 24.11 4.66
C CYS A 808 -30.83 23.99 4.80
N ARG A 809 -30.06 25.04 4.48
CA ARG A 809 -28.59 25.06 4.60
C ARG A 809 -28.14 25.26 6.05
N SER A 810 -28.87 26.05 6.83
CA SER A 810 -28.58 26.34 8.24
C SER A 810 -29.08 25.29 9.22
N GLY A 811 -29.97 24.38 8.81
CA GLY A 811 -30.53 23.35 9.68
C GLY A 811 -31.72 23.82 10.52
N ASP A 812 -32.36 24.94 10.18
CA ASP A 812 -33.50 25.48 10.94
C ASP A 812 -34.85 24.88 10.50
N LEU A 813 -35.20 23.73 11.08
CA LEU A 813 -36.48 23.04 10.81
C LEU A 813 -37.70 23.89 11.15
N LYS A 814 -37.64 24.78 12.15
CA LYS A 814 -38.78 25.62 12.55
C LYS A 814 -39.07 26.65 11.47
N HIS A 815 -38.02 27.21 10.87
CA HIS A 815 -38.15 28.14 9.76
C HIS A 815 -38.62 27.45 8.48
N VAL A 816 -38.12 26.25 8.17
CA VAL A 816 -38.63 25.43 7.05
C VAL A 816 -40.12 25.14 7.20
N LYS A 817 -40.58 24.77 8.40
CA LYS A 817 -42.01 24.54 8.71
C LYS A 817 -42.86 25.81 8.66
N LEU A 818 -42.27 26.98 8.91
CA LEU A 818 -42.94 28.27 8.82
C LEU A 818 -43.12 28.66 7.35
N LEU A 819 -42.06 28.54 6.55
CA LEU A 819 -42.08 28.82 5.11
C LEU A 819 -42.99 27.86 4.35
N HIS A 820 -43.04 26.58 4.73
CA HIS A 820 -44.01 25.62 4.18
C HIS A 820 -45.45 26.06 4.45
N ARG A 821 -45.75 26.57 5.66
CA ARG A 821 -47.08 27.13 6.00
C ARG A 821 -47.42 28.44 5.25
N LEU A 822 -46.43 29.07 4.62
CA LEU A 822 -46.58 30.26 3.79
C LEU A 822 -46.59 29.92 2.29
N ASP A 823 -46.94 28.67 1.92
CA ASP A 823 -47.00 28.14 0.56
C ASP A 823 -45.66 28.18 -0.21
N ALA A 824 -44.52 28.07 0.47
CA ALA A 824 -43.23 27.93 -0.20
C ALA A 824 -43.11 26.56 -0.91
N ASP A 825 -42.67 26.56 -2.17
CA ASP A 825 -42.45 25.34 -2.94
C ASP A 825 -41.28 24.51 -2.37
N LEU A 826 -41.62 23.39 -1.72
CA LEU A 826 -40.65 22.47 -1.12
C LEU A 826 -39.87 21.66 -2.16
N SER A 827 -40.40 21.48 -3.37
CA SER A 827 -39.72 20.78 -4.46
C SER A 827 -38.59 21.63 -5.06
N GLY A 828 -38.74 22.95 -4.96
CA GLY A 828 -37.80 23.95 -5.48
C GLY A 828 -37.75 23.99 -7.01
N ALA A 829 -38.88 23.76 -7.69
CA ALA A 829 -38.94 23.76 -9.14
C ALA A 829 -38.59 25.13 -9.77
N SER A 830 -38.80 26.22 -9.03
CA SER A 830 -38.41 27.59 -9.39
C SER A 830 -37.03 28.02 -8.86
N LEU A 831 -36.37 27.18 -8.05
CA LEU A 831 -35.15 27.52 -7.33
C LEU A 831 -33.88 27.02 -8.03
N PRO A 832 -32.75 27.76 -7.92
CA PRO A 832 -31.49 27.35 -8.53
C PRO A 832 -30.89 26.11 -7.86
N ASP A 833 -31.18 25.89 -6.58
CA ASP A 833 -30.74 24.74 -5.79
C ASP A 833 -31.97 24.02 -5.22
N SER A 834 -31.92 22.68 -5.16
CA SER A 834 -33.00 21.88 -4.56
C SER A 834 -32.94 21.92 -3.02
N PRO A 835 -34.05 22.24 -2.33
CA PRO A 835 -34.12 22.25 -0.86
C PRO A 835 -33.66 20.91 -0.23
N LEU A 836 -34.11 19.78 -0.79
CA LEU A 836 -33.74 18.44 -0.33
C LEU A 836 -32.25 18.16 -0.54
N MET A 837 -31.69 18.54 -1.69
CA MET A 837 -30.26 18.35 -1.99
C MET A 837 -29.38 19.23 -1.09
N VAL A 838 -29.82 20.44 -0.77
CA VAL A 838 -29.10 21.36 0.11
C VAL A 838 -29.13 20.85 1.55
N ALA A 839 -30.27 20.41 2.05
CA ALA A 839 -30.39 19.79 3.36
C ALA A 839 -29.55 18.51 3.47
N PHE A 840 -29.56 17.67 2.43
CA PHE A 840 -28.76 16.44 2.37
C PHE A 840 -27.25 16.74 2.39
N LYS A 841 -26.76 17.65 1.52
CA LYS A 841 -25.33 18.05 1.50
C LYS A 841 -24.86 18.71 2.80
N ALA A 842 -25.77 19.39 3.49
CA ALA A 842 -25.51 20.03 4.78
C ALA A 842 -25.65 19.06 5.98
N LYS A 843 -25.99 17.78 5.75
CA LYS A 843 -26.16 16.71 6.76
C LYS A 843 -27.33 16.94 7.73
N HIS A 844 -28.40 17.61 7.29
CA HIS A 844 -29.59 17.88 8.12
C HIS A 844 -30.69 16.84 7.87
N GLY A 845 -30.51 15.62 8.37
CA GLY A 845 -31.42 14.47 8.12
C GLY A 845 -32.87 14.70 8.57
N HIS A 846 -33.08 15.44 9.66
CA HIS A 846 -34.42 15.77 10.17
C HIS A 846 -35.22 16.72 9.25
N ILE A 847 -34.53 17.61 8.50
CA ILE A 847 -35.15 18.43 7.46
C ILE A 847 -35.43 17.59 6.22
N CYS A 848 -34.51 16.69 5.84
CA CYS A 848 -34.72 15.79 4.72
C CYS A 848 -35.95 14.89 4.94
N LYS A 849 -36.11 14.37 6.16
CA LYS A 849 -37.31 13.60 6.56
C LYS A 849 -38.58 14.42 6.40
N TYR A 850 -38.58 15.64 6.93
CA TYR A 850 -39.73 16.54 6.80
C TYR A 850 -40.08 16.86 5.34
N LEU A 851 -39.08 17.12 4.48
CA LEU A 851 -39.32 17.40 3.05
C LEU A 851 -39.92 16.19 2.32
N VAL A 852 -39.40 14.97 2.57
CA VAL A 852 -39.88 13.74 1.93
C VAL A 852 -41.29 13.38 2.41
N GLU A 853 -41.56 13.48 3.72
CA GLU A 853 -42.91 13.26 4.30
C GLU A 853 -43.95 14.24 3.74
N ASN A 854 -43.52 15.41 3.27
CA ASN A 854 -44.39 16.44 2.67
C ASN A 854 -44.32 16.45 1.13
N GLY A 855 -43.96 15.33 0.50
CA GLY A 855 -44.17 15.09 -0.93
C GLY A 855 -43.01 15.47 -1.85
N VAL A 856 -41.81 15.76 -1.32
CA VAL A 856 -40.62 15.98 -2.17
C VAL A 856 -40.04 14.64 -2.63
N ASP A 857 -40.05 14.40 -3.94
CA ASP A 857 -39.60 13.15 -4.55
C ASP A 857 -38.05 13.06 -4.63
N PRO A 858 -37.41 12.08 -3.96
CA PRO A 858 -35.97 11.88 -3.98
C PRO A 858 -35.44 11.21 -5.26
N PHE A 859 -36.31 10.74 -6.15
CA PHE A 859 -35.99 10.08 -7.43
C PHE A 859 -35.92 11.06 -8.60
N VAL A 860 -36.44 12.29 -8.45
CA VAL A 860 -36.44 13.30 -9.52
C VAL A 860 -35.15 14.10 -9.50
N ILE A 861 -34.58 14.39 -10.67
CA ILE A 861 -33.48 15.35 -10.81
C ILE A 861 -34.07 16.75 -10.69
N PRO A 862 -33.74 17.51 -9.64
CA PRO A 862 -34.51 18.71 -9.32
C PRO A 862 -34.19 19.93 -10.21
N HIS A 863 -33.11 19.91 -11.01
CA HIS A 863 -32.76 21.01 -11.93
C HIS A 863 -32.11 20.49 -13.22
N ARG A 864 -32.39 21.12 -14.38
CA ARG A 864 -31.85 20.82 -15.74
C ARG A 864 -30.32 20.83 -15.90
N GLY A 865 -29.56 21.08 -14.82
CA GLY A 865 -28.09 21.14 -14.81
C GLY A 865 -27.42 20.12 -13.88
N MET A 866 -28.18 19.41 -13.04
CA MET A 866 -27.64 18.36 -12.16
C MET A 866 -27.59 17.01 -12.89
N LYS A 867 -26.52 16.25 -12.62
CA LYS A 867 -26.28 14.92 -13.24
C LYS A 867 -26.66 13.74 -12.33
N ALA A 868 -27.22 13.99 -11.15
CA ALA A 868 -27.50 12.97 -10.13
C ALA A 868 -28.71 13.35 -9.27
N THR A 869 -29.52 12.37 -8.90
CA THR A 869 -30.67 12.49 -7.97
C THR A 869 -30.20 12.51 -6.51
N PRO A 870 -31.05 12.96 -5.55
CA PRO A 870 -30.78 12.82 -4.11
C PRO A 870 -30.40 11.40 -3.70
N ILE A 871 -31.12 10.39 -4.21
CA ILE A 871 -30.81 8.98 -3.93
C ILE A 871 -29.48 8.53 -4.56
N ASP A 872 -29.16 8.97 -5.79
CA ASP A 872 -27.85 8.71 -6.42
C ASP A 872 -26.69 9.26 -5.59
N LEU A 873 -26.89 10.40 -4.94
CA LEU A 873 -25.87 11.02 -4.10
C LEU A 873 -25.72 10.29 -2.77
N ALA A 874 -26.83 9.89 -2.12
CA ALA A 874 -26.81 9.07 -0.91
C ALA A 874 -26.05 7.74 -1.11
N ILE A 875 -26.21 7.12 -2.29
CA ILE A 875 -25.45 5.93 -2.69
C ILE A 875 -23.96 6.25 -2.83
N ARG A 876 -23.58 7.34 -3.50
CA ARG A 876 -22.16 7.71 -3.69
C ARG A 876 -21.47 8.09 -2.39
N THR A 877 -22.18 8.72 -1.46
CA THR A 877 -21.65 9.16 -0.17
C THR A 877 -21.74 8.10 0.92
N LYS A 878 -22.34 6.94 0.63
CA LYS A 878 -22.52 5.81 1.56
C LYS A 878 -23.31 6.21 2.83
N ASP A 879 -24.37 6.99 2.65
CA ASP A 879 -25.20 7.52 3.75
C ASP A 879 -26.45 6.64 3.96
N PHE A 880 -26.36 5.69 4.91
CA PHE A 880 -27.32 4.59 5.10
C PHE A 880 -28.67 5.04 5.66
N ASP A 881 -28.66 5.94 6.64
CA ASP A 881 -29.89 6.43 7.29
C ASP A 881 -30.76 7.21 6.30
N MET A 882 -30.10 7.95 5.39
CA MET A 882 -30.76 8.69 4.33
C MET A 882 -31.31 7.79 3.22
N LEU A 883 -30.68 6.65 2.96
CA LEU A 883 -31.18 5.63 2.03
C LEU A 883 -32.44 4.93 2.55
N GLU A 884 -32.45 4.52 3.82
CA GLU A 884 -33.65 3.95 4.46
C GLU A 884 -34.80 4.97 4.47
N LEU A 885 -34.51 6.22 4.83
CA LEU A 885 -35.49 7.30 4.81
C LEU A 885 -36.09 7.53 3.41
N PHE A 886 -35.28 7.60 2.35
CA PHE A 886 -35.80 7.85 1.00
C PHE A 886 -36.61 6.69 0.42
N LEU A 887 -36.27 5.44 0.76
CA LEU A 887 -36.93 4.26 0.22
C LEU A 887 -38.28 3.98 0.90
N PHE A 888 -38.39 4.16 2.21
CA PHE A 888 -39.57 3.73 2.99
C PHE A 888 -40.51 4.86 3.41
N THR A 889 -40.10 6.12 3.25
CA THR A 889 -40.95 7.28 3.57
C THR A 889 -41.69 7.82 2.34
N CYS A 890 -41.32 7.39 1.13
CA CYS A 890 -41.99 7.78 -0.10
C CYS A 890 -43.30 7.00 -0.30
N GLN A 891 -44.44 7.68 -0.27
CA GLN A 891 -45.77 7.06 -0.42
C GLN A 891 -46.09 6.48 -1.82
N HIS A 892 -45.16 6.53 -2.79
CA HIS A 892 -45.39 6.16 -4.19
C HIS A 892 -44.26 5.32 -4.82
N VAL A 893 -43.76 4.30 -4.12
CA VAL A 893 -42.75 3.37 -4.65
C VAL A 893 -43.28 2.54 -5.84
N THR A 894 -44.60 2.37 -5.97
CA THR A 894 -45.27 1.52 -6.98
C THR A 894 -45.62 2.22 -8.31
N SER A 895 -45.14 3.44 -8.53
CA SER A 895 -45.26 4.13 -9.83
C SER A 895 -44.26 3.54 -10.85
N PRO A 896 -44.66 3.24 -12.10
CA PRO A 896 -43.77 2.62 -13.10
C PRO A 896 -42.56 3.49 -13.47
N LEU A 897 -42.64 4.81 -13.25
CA LEU A 897 -41.52 5.75 -13.41
C LEU A 897 -40.51 5.64 -12.25
N ASN A 898 -41.00 5.34 -11.04
CA ASN A 898 -40.17 5.19 -9.85
C ASN A 898 -39.52 3.80 -9.81
N GLU A 899 -40.20 2.77 -10.33
CA GLU A 899 -39.67 1.41 -10.51
C GLU A 899 -38.43 1.40 -11.42
N ALA A 900 -38.48 2.06 -12.58
CA ALA A 900 -37.33 2.15 -13.49
C ALA A 900 -36.13 2.92 -12.88
N HIS A 901 -36.39 3.96 -12.07
CA HIS A 901 -35.34 4.69 -11.36
C HIS A 901 -34.77 3.88 -10.20
N LEU A 902 -35.62 3.17 -9.46
CA LEU A 902 -35.22 2.24 -8.40
C LEU A 902 -34.37 1.10 -8.98
N GLU A 903 -34.75 0.55 -10.14
CA GLU A 903 -33.99 -0.47 -10.89
C GLU A 903 -32.59 0.03 -11.29
N LYS A 904 -32.48 1.29 -11.70
CA LYS A 904 -31.20 1.95 -12.03
C LYS A 904 -30.36 2.24 -10.78
N CYS A 905 -31.00 2.62 -9.67
CA CYS A 905 -30.33 2.89 -8.40
C CYS A 905 -29.80 1.60 -7.76
N ILE A 906 -30.63 0.55 -7.68
CA ILE A 906 -30.26 -0.78 -7.20
C ILE A 906 -29.16 -1.37 -8.09
N GLY A 907 -29.24 -1.20 -9.42
CA GLY A 907 -28.16 -1.60 -10.33
C GLY A 907 -26.81 -0.91 -10.03
N LYS A 908 -26.80 0.36 -9.61
CA LYS A 908 -25.58 1.06 -9.17
C LYS A 908 -25.09 0.60 -7.80
N ILE A 909 -26.00 0.32 -6.86
CA ILE A 909 -25.65 -0.21 -5.53
C ILE A 909 -24.98 -1.59 -5.69
N VAL A 910 -25.60 -2.49 -6.44
CA VAL A 910 -25.13 -3.85 -6.69
C VAL A 910 -23.75 -3.87 -7.41
N SER A 911 -23.48 -2.91 -8.30
CA SER A 911 -22.18 -2.80 -9.00
C SER A 911 -21.09 -2.06 -8.22
N SER A 912 -21.43 -1.25 -7.21
CA SER A 912 -20.48 -0.35 -6.52
C SER A 912 -20.33 -0.60 -5.01
N TYR A 913 -21.26 -1.33 -4.38
CA TYR A 913 -21.33 -1.44 -2.92
C TYR A 913 -22.05 -2.72 -2.40
N PRO A 914 -21.31 -3.83 -2.16
CA PRO A 914 -21.89 -5.12 -1.73
C PRO A 914 -22.66 -5.07 -0.40
N THR A 915 -22.21 -4.31 0.59
CA THR A 915 -22.89 -4.14 1.89
C THR A 915 -24.23 -3.41 1.77
N GLY A 916 -24.48 -2.69 0.66
CA GLY A 916 -25.78 -2.07 0.39
C GLY A 916 -26.84 -3.09 0.00
N VAL A 917 -26.42 -4.25 -0.52
CA VAL A 917 -27.30 -5.39 -0.78
C VAL A 917 -27.76 -6.00 0.54
N GLU A 918 -26.89 -6.10 1.55
CA GLU A 918 -27.30 -6.52 2.90
C GLU A 918 -28.40 -5.63 3.48
N ILE A 919 -28.28 -4.31 3.30
CA ILE A 919 -29.29 -3.35 3.76
C ILE A 919 -30.59 -3.50 2.96
N LEU A 920 -30.52 -3.61 1.63
CA LEU A 920 -31.71 -3.88 0.79
C LEU A 920 -32.40 -5.21 1.16
N LEU A 921 -31.61 -6.23 1.51
CA LEU A 921 -32.11 -7.53 2.01
C LEU A 921 -32.74 -7.39 3.39
N GLN A 922 -32.10 -6.69 4.33
CA GLN A 922 -32.66 -6.42 5.66
C GLN A 922 -33.95 -5.58 5.58
N LEU A 923 -34.01 -4.64 4.65
CA LEU A 923 -35.18 -3.80 4.41
C LEU A 923 -36.34 -4.59 3.77
N SER A 924 -36.04 -5.46 2.79
CA SER A 924 -37.01 -6.42 2.23
C SER A 924 -37.57 -7.36 3.30
N ILE A 925 -36.71 -7.86 4.20
CA ILE A 925 -37.08 -8.71 5.34
C ILE A 925 -37.93 -7.95 6.37
N LYS A 926 -37.54 -6.71 6.71
CA LYS A 926 -38.21 -5.85 7.70
C LYS A 926 -39.61 -5.41 7.25
N HIS A 927 -39.84 -5.28 5.94
CA HIS A 927 -41.11 -4.87 5.32
C HIS A 927 -41.80 -6.01 4.55
N GLN A 928 -41.63 -7.26 4.99
CA GLN A 928 -42.32 -8.42 4.39
C GLN A 928 -43.84 -8.19 4.34
N GLY A 929 -44.42 -8.19 3.13
CA GLY A 929 -45.87 -8.05 2.90
C GLY A 929 -46.31 -6.73 2.27
N GLU A 930 -45.43 -5.75 2.11
CA GLU A 930 -45.69 -4.51 1.37
C GLU A 930 -45.25 -4.64 -0.10
N ASP A 931 -46.01 -4.08 -1.05
CA ASP A 931 -45.72 -4.18 -2.50
C ASP A 931 -44.30 -3.73 -2.87
N GLY A 932 -43.74 -2.77 -2.13
CA GLY A 932 -42.36 -2.29 -2.33
C GLY A 932 -41.27 -3.32 -2.02
N SER A 933 -41.51 -4.27 -1.11
CA SER A 933 -40.56 -5.33 -0.78
C SER A 933 -40.45 -6.35 -1.93
N LEU A 934 -41.57 -6.70 -2.57
CA LEU A 934 -41.61 -7.59 -3.73
C LEU A 934 -40.90 -6.99 -4.96
N VAL A 935 -41.02 -5.68 -5.17
CA VAL A 935 -40.31 -4.95 -6.24
C VAL A 935 -38.81 -4.93 -6.00
N ILE A 936 -38.36 -4.68 -4.77
CA ILE A 936 -36.93 -4.74 -4.40
C ILE A 936 -36.38 -6.16 -4.60
N GLU A 937 -37.11 -7.20 -4.19
CA GLU A 937 -36.72 -8.60 -4.40
C GLU A 937 -36.60 -8.93 -5.89
N SER A 938 -37.59 -8.58 -6.72
CA SER A 938 -37.55 -8.83 -8.18
C SER A 938 -36.37 -8.11 -8.85
N ILE A 939 -36.13 -6.84 -8.52
CA ILE A 939 -35.04 -6.05 -9.10
C ILE A 939 -33.67 -6.60 -8.65
N LEU A 940 -33.53 -7.05 -7.40
CA LEU A 940 -32.31 -7.69 -6.92
C LEU A 940 -32.01 -8.97 -7.69
N VAL A 941 -33.03 -9.79 -7.97
CA VAL A 941 -32.89 -11.02 -8.76
C VAL A 941 -32.42 -10.70 -10.18
N ASP A 942 -33.04 -9.74 -10.86
CA ASP A 942 -32.69 -9.33 -12.23
C ASP A 942 -31.29 -8.69 -12.33
N ARG A 943 -30.90 -7.87 -11.34
CA ARG A 943 -29.59 -7.19 -11.37
C ARG A 943 -28.43 -8.07 -10.97
N ILE A 944 -28.64 -8.99 -10.04
CA ILE A 944 -27.64 -10.01 -9.73
C ILE A 944 -27.47 -10.93 -10.95
N ALA A 945 -28.55 -11.27 -11.66
CA ALA A 945 -28.49 -11.99 -12.94
C ALA A 945 -27.66 -11.25 -14.01
N PHE A 946 -27.85 -9.94 -14.15
CA PHE A 946 -27.08 -9.10 -15.07
C PHE A 946 -25.58 -9.04 -14.73
N LEU A 947 -25.20 -8.95 -13.45
CA LEU A 947 -23.79 -9.03 -13.04
C LEU A 947 -23.15 -10.35 -13.49
N PHE A 948 -23.89 -11.46 -13.37
CA PHE A 948 -23.42 -12.76 -13.84
C PHE A 948 -23.28 -12.82 -15.38
N ASP A 949 -24.13 -12.13 -16.13
CA ASP A 949 -24.03 -12.03 -17.60
C ASP A 949 -22.88 -11.09 -18.03
N GLU A 950 -22.54 -10.07 -17.25
CA GLU A 950 -21.32 -9.27 -17.44
C GLU A 950 -20.06 -10.12 -17.20
N TRP A 951 -20.08 -10.98 -16.18
CA TRP A 951 -19.02 -11.96 -15.93
C TRP A 951 -18.91 -12.97 -17.08
N ARG A 952 -20.04 -13.41 -17.65
CA ARG A 952 -20.08 -14.23 -18.86
C ARG A 952 -19.37 -13.54 -20.04
N HIS A 953 -19.57 -12.25 -20.26
CA HIS A 953 -18.88 -11.52 -21.33
C HIS A 953 -17.37 -11.37 -21.10
N LYS A 954 -16.93 -11.19 -19.85
CA LYS A 954 -15.50 -11.19 -19.49
C LYS A 954 -14.86 -12.58 -19.63
N LEU A 955 -15.62 -13.65 -19.40
CA LEU A 955 -15.18 -15.03 -19.60
C LEU A 955 -14.97 -15.38 -21.09
N VAL A 956 -15.75 -14.79 -22.01
CA VAL A 956 -15.64 -15.05 -23.46
C VAL A 956 -14.57 -14.17 -24.15
N ALA A 957 -14.15 -13.07 -23.53
CA ALA A 957 -13.24 -12.08 -24.14
C ALA A 957 -11.75 -12.49 -24.21
N TYR A 958 -11.37 -13.69 -23.73
CA TYR A 958 -10.02 -14.25 -23.87
C TYR A 958 -10.00 -15.51 -24.75
N PRO A 959 -10.05 -15.39 -26.10
CA PRO A 959 -9.82 -16.52 -27.00
C PRO A 959 -8.32 -16.66 -27.33
N GLY A 960 -7.45 -16.66 -26.32
CA GLY A 960 -5.99 -16.70 -26.50
C GLY A 960 -5.32 -17.77 -25.65
N ASN A 961 -4.94 -18.88 -26.29
CA ASN A 961 -4.15 -20.02 -25.77
C ASN A 961 -4.72 -20.74 -24.53
N LEU A 962 -5.59 -21.73 -24.80
CA LEU A 962 -6.25 -22.59 -23.81
C LEU A 962 -5.41 -23.78 -23.28
N ASP A 963 -4.10 -23.82 -23.54
CA ASP A 963 -3.20 -24.93 -23.16
C ASP A 963 -2.10 -24.57 -22.15
N LEU A 964 -2.08 -23.36 -21.57
CA LEU A 964 -0.96 -22.89 -20.73
C LEU A 964 -1.32 -22.47 -19.29
N TYR A 965 -2.59 -22.53 -18.89
CA TYR A 965 -3.02 -22.16 -17.53
C TYR A 965 -4.06 -23.16 -17.02
N ASP A 966 -3.57 -24.25 -16.45
CA ASP A 966 -4.37 -25.25 -15.76
C ASP A 966 -5.17 -24.57 -14.62
N HIS A 967 -6.48 -24.82 -14.64
CA HIS A 967 -7.50 -24.63 -13.60
C HIS A 967 -7.20 -23.52 -12.59
N TRP A 968 -7.78 -22.35 -12.82
CA TRP A 968 -7.67 -21.22 -11.91
C TRP A 968 -8.36 -21.59 -10.59
N ASP A 969 -7.58 -22.05 -9.61
CA ASP A 969 -8.03 -22.27 -8.23
C ASP A 969 -8.54 -20.97 -7.58
N ASP A 970 -8.20 -19.82 -8.17
CA ASP A 970 -8.63 -18.51 -7.74
C ASP A 970 -9.34 -17.75 -8.87
N PHE A 971 -10.63 -18.06 -9.06
CA PHE A 971 -11.59 -16.99 -9.33
C PHE A 971 -12.11 -16.44 -8.00
N THR A 972 -11.16 -15.98 -7.17
CA THR A 972 -11.41 -15.32 -5.90
C THR A 972 -12.43 -14.22 -6.10
N LEU A 973 -12.39 -13.47 -7.22
CA LEU A 973 -13.30 -12.34 -7.42
C LEU A 973 -14.79 -12.74 -7.48
N GLY A 974 -15.15 -13.84 -8.15
CA GLY A 974 -16.56 -14.25 -8.27
C GLY A 974 -17.11 -14.84 -6.96
N HIS A 975 -16.33 -15.75 -6.35
CA HIS A 975 -16.69 -16.37 -5.07
C HIS A 975 -16.55 -15.42 -3.88
N SER A 976 -15.55 -14.53 -3.89
CA SER A 976 -15.40 -13.46 -2.89
C SER A 976 -16.51 -12.45 -3.03
N THR A 977 -16.85 -11.99 -4.25
CA THR A 977 -17.99 -11.08 -4.43
C THR A 977 -19.28 -11.75 -3.95
N PHE A 978 -19.45 -13.06 -4.19
CA PHE A 978 -20.59 -13.80 -3.68
C PHE A 978 -20.59 -13.92 -2.14
N ARG A 979 -19.44 -14.21 -1.53
CA ARG A 979 -19.26 -14.22 -0.07
C ARG A 979 -19.52 -12.85 0.55
N ASP A 980 -19.14 -11.78 -0.16
CA ASP A 980 -19.35 -10.40 0.26
C ASP A 980 -20.82 -9.97 0.09
N LEU A 981 -21.55 -10.57 -0.87
CA LEU A 981 -22.98 -10.34 -1.09
C LEU A 981 -23.89 -11.15 -0.16
N PHE A 982 -23.48 -12.37 0.23
CA PHE A 982 -24.26 -13.29 1.06
C PHE A 982 -23.44 -13.85 2.23
N PRO A 983 -22.96 -12.98 3.15
CA PRO A 983 -22.03 -13.38 4.20
C PRO A 983 -22.59 -14.39 5.20
N LYS A 984 -23.91 -14.45 5.43
CA LYS A 984 -24.50 -15.40 6.41
C LYS A 984 -24.51 -16.83 5.91
N LEU A 985 -24.33 -17.04 4.61
CA LEU A 985 -24.15 -18.37 4.03
C LEU A 985 -22.72 -18.89 4.16
N TYR A 986 -21.80 -18.12 4.78
CA TYR A 986 -20.41 -18.49 4.97
C TYR A 986 -19.99 -18.42 6.43
N PHE A 987 -19.31 -19.45 6.93
CA PHE A 987 -18.69 -19.47 8.26
C PHE A 987 -17.22 -19.88 8.13
N GLN A 988 -16.31 -19.07 8.67
CA GLN A 988 -14.85 -19.24 8.50
C GLN A 988 -14.41 -19.41 7.02
N GLY A 989 -15.09 -18.70 6.10
CA GLY A 989 -14.79 -18.76 4.67
C GLY A 989 -15.29 -20.03 3.95
N LYS A 990 -15.98 -20.93 4.64
CA LYS A 990 -16.64 -22.11 4.03
C LYS A 990 -18.14 -21.85 3.88
N PHE A 991 -18.71 -22.25 2.74
CA PHE A 991 -20.14 -22.17 2.48
C PHE A 991 -20.89 -23.18 3.35
N TYR A 992 -21.90 -22.72 4.08
CA TYR A 992 -22.84 -23.53 4.84
C TYR A 992 -24.26 -23.22 4.36
N PRO A 993 -24.96 -24.19 3.76
CA PRO A 993 -26.33 -24.00 3.30
C PRO A 993 -27.28 -23.99 4.50
N ASP A 994 -27.39 -22.84 5.18
CA ASP A 994 -28.49 -22.62 6.12
C ASP A 994 -29.79 -22.45 5.34
N ARG A 995 -30.46 -23.58 5.09
CA ARG A 995 -31.73 -23.65 4.35
C ARG A 995 -32.87 -22.86 5.00
N SER A 996 -32.70 -22.45 6.27
CA SER A 996 -33.67 -21.62 6.98
C SER A 996 -33.45 -20.12 6.77
N SER A 997 -32.25 -19.71 6.35
CA SER A 997 -31.92 -18.30 6.10
C SER A 997 -32.63 -17.75 4.86
N GLU A 998 -33.06 -16.49 4.95
CA GLU A 998 -33.66 -15.78 3.80
C GLU A 998 -32.63 -15.53 2.68
N GLU A 999 -31.35 -15.36 3.02
CA GLU A 999 -30.26 -15.29 2.03
C GLU A 999 -30.20 -16.57 1.17
N TYR A 1000 -30.38 -17.74 1.78
CA TYR A 1000 -30.42 -19.01 1.05
C TYR A 1000 -31.64 -19.09 0.12
N LYS A 1001 -32.82 -18.64 0.57
CA LYS A 1001 -34.05 -18.65 -0.25
C LYS A 1001 -33.95 -17.69 -1.43
N ILE A 1002 -33.37 -16.51 -1.25
CA ILE A 1002 -33.13 -15.52 -2.33
C ILE A 1002 -32.10 -16.07 -3.31
N CYS A 1003 -31.00 -16.64 -2.84
CA CYS A 1003 -30.01 -17.34 -3.69
C CYS A 1003 -30.66 -18.47 -4.49
N GLN A 1004 -31.53 -19.27 -3.86
CA GLN A 1004 -32.24 -20.35 -4.54
C GLN A 1004 -33.18 -19.82 -5.63
N ARG A 1005 -33.87 -18.69 -5.39
CA ARG A 1005 -34.71 -18.04 -6.42
C ARG A 1005 -33.88 -17.53 -7.60
N ILE A 1006 -32.78 -16.81 -7.34
CA ILE A 1006 -31.84 -16.33 -8.38
C ILE A 1006 -31.36 -17.47 -9.28
N ILE A 1007 -30.99 -18.60 -8.67
CA ILE A 1007 -30.53 -19.80 -9.38
C ILE A 1007 -31.67 -20.46 -10.15
N SER A 1008 -32.89 -20.48 -9.60
CA SER A 1008 -34.05 -21.09 -10.26
C SER A 1008 -34.53 -20.31 -11.49
N GLU A 1009 -34.35 -18.99 -11.50
CA GLU A 1009 -34.73 -18.13 -12.62
C GLU A 1009 -33.66 -18.11 -13.73
N ASN A 1010 -32.39 -18.30 -13.36
CA ASN A 1010 -31.27 -18.29 -14.29
C ASN A 1010 -30.78 -19.69 -14.68
N LYS A 1011 -31.45 -20.24 -15.70
CA LYS A 1011 -31.35 -21.65 -16.08
C LYS A 1011 -29.93 -22.12 -16.48
N PHE A 1012 -29.06 -21.25 -17.00
CA PHE A 1012 -27.80 -21.67 -17.63
C PHE A 1012 -26.53 -21.43 -16.82
N PHE A 1013 -26.61 -20.96 -15.56
CA PHE A 1013 -25.41 -20.63 -14.79
C PHE A 1013 -24.45 -21.81 -14.69
N LEU A 1014 -24.94 -22.99 -14.28
CA LEU A 1014 -24.11 -24.20 -14.19
C LEU A 1014 -23.39 -24.52 -15.51
N HIS A 1015 -24.06 -24.32 -16.66
CA HIS A 1015 -23.47 -24.55 -17.98
C HIS A 1015 -22.33 -23.55 -18.25
N ILE A 1016 -22.49 -22.28 -17.85
CA ILE A 1016 -21.47 -21.23 -18.06
C ILE A 1016 -20.21 -21.48 -17.22
N ALA A 1017 -20.31 -21.84 -15.93
CA ALA A 1017 -19.10 -22.12 -15.15
C ALA A 1017 -18.39 -23.38 -15.61
N LEU A 1018 -19.13 -24.41 -16.01
CA LEU A 1018 -18.55 -25.63 -16.56
C LEU A 1018 -17.84 -25.34 -17.89
N ALA A 1019 -18.40 -24.47 -18.74
CA ALA A 1019 -17.76 -24.06 -19.99
C ALA A 1019 -16.48 -23.25 -19.74
N GLY A 1020 -16.46 -22.40 -18.70
CA GLY A 1020 -15.28 -21.65 -18.28
C GLY A 1020 -14.27 -22.43 -17.44
N ARG A 1021 -14.40 -23.76 -17.29
CA ARG A 1021 -13.56 -24.62 -16.42
C ARG A 1021 -13.49 -24.17 -14.95
N ASN A 1022 -14.50 -23.44 -14.46
CA ASN A 1022 -14.55 -22.91 -13.09
C ASN A 1022 -15.30 -23.89 -12.16
N TYR A 1023 -14.60 -24.94 -11.75
CA TYR A 1023 -15.19 -26.05 -11.01
C TYR A 1023 -15.57 -25.71 -9.57
N THR A 1024 -14.90 -24.74 -8.94
CA THR A 1024 -15.24 -24.26 -7.60
C THR A 1024 -16.60 -23.57 -7.58
N LEU A 1025 -16.86 -22.71 -8.58
CA LEU A 1025 -18.17 -22.06 -8.75
C LEU A 1025 -19.27 -23.06 -9.15
N ALA A 1026 -18.95 -24.01 -10.03
CA ALA A 1026 -19.89 -25.08 -10.39
C ALA A 1026 -20.27 -25.95 -9.19
N LYS A 1027 -19.30 -26.34 -8.35
CA LYS A 1027 -19.52 -27.08 -7.10
C LYS A 1027 -20.45 -26.31 -6.16
N PHE A 1028 -20.20 -25.01 -5.99
CA PHE A 1028 -21.02 -24.14 -5.15
C PHE A 1028 -22.49 -24.09 -5.60
N TRP A 1029 -22.76 -23.89 -6.89
CA TRP A 1029 -24.15 -23.88 -7.39
C TRP A 1029 -24.83 -25.24 -7.24
N MET A 1030 -24.08 -26.33 -7.46
CA MET A 1030 -24.58 -27.68 -7.23
C MET A 1030 -24.91 -27.93 -5.76
N ASP A 1031 -24.19 -27.31 -4.81
CA ASP A 1031 -24.46 -27.44 -3.37
C ASP A 1031 -25.73 -26.66 -2.94
N ILE A 1032 -26.26 -25.72 -3.76
CA ILE A 1032 -27.51 -24.97 -3.49
C ILE A 1032 -28.76 -25.68 -4.03
N ASP A 1033 -28.78 -26.08 -5.30
CA ASP A 1033 -29.93 -26.80 -5.90
C ASP A 1033 -29.50 -27.80 -6.99
N THR A 1034 -28.94 -28.93 -6.54
CA THR A 1034 -28.41 -29.97 -7.44
C THR A 1034 -29.47 -30.54 -8.38
N HIS A 1035 -30.68 -30.79 -7.87
CA HIS A 1035 -31.68 -31.57 -8.61
C HIS A 1035 -32.32 -30.77 -9.76
N LYS A 1036 -32.58 -29.47 -9.59
CA LYS A 1036 -33.08 -28.64 -10.69
C LYS A 1036 -31.99 -28.32 -11.71
N LEU A 1037 -30.78 -27.96 -11.27
CA LEU A 1037 -29.70 -27.56 -12.17
C LEU A 1037 -29.25 -28.68 -13.11
N MET A 1038 -29.24 -29.93 -12.63
CA MET A 1038 -28.86 -31.10 -13.45
C MET A 1038 -29.90 -31.45 -14.52
N GLN A 1039 -31.14 -30.98 -14.40
CA GLN A 1039 -32.20 -31.25 -15.39
C GLN A 1039 -32.22 -30.25 -16.55
N ILE A 1040 -31.51 -29.12 -16.42
CA ILE A 1040 -31.51 -28.07 -17.42
C ILE A 1040 -30.58 -28.47 -18.57
N GLN A 1041 -31.04 -28.23 -19.80
CA GLN A 1041 -30.25 -28.46 -21.01
C GLN A 1041 -30.11 -27.14 -21.77
N ASP A 1042 -28.95 -26.90 -22.39
CA ASP A 1042 -28.73 -25.73 -23.23
C ASP A 1042 -29.55 -25.75 -24.55
N LYS A 1043 -29.37 -24.73 -25.39
CA LYS A 1043 -30.09 -24.61 -26.68
C LYS A 1043 -29.80 -25.77 -27.64
N ASP A 1044 -28.70 -26.48 -27.46
CA ASP A 1044 -28.27 -27.63 -28.25
C ASP A 1044 -28.62 -28.97 -27.58
N ASN A 1045 -29.42 -28.95 -26.51
CA ASN A 1045 -29.77 -30.08 -25.65
C ASN A 1045 -28.58 -30.69 -24.87
N ASN A 1046 -27.48 -29.96 -24.70
CA ASN A 1046 -26.35 -30.41 -23.89
C ASN A 1046 -26.72 -30.30 -22.40
N SER A 1047 -26.56 -31.39 -21.63
CA SER A 1047 -26.63 -31.35 -20.15
C SER A 1047 -25.36 -30.71 -19.55
N PRO A 1048 -25.34 -30.38 -18.24
CA PRO A 1048 -24.12 -29.89 -17.58
C PRO A 1048 -22.92 -30.83 -17.76
N LEU A 1049 -23.16 -32.15 -17.76
CA LEU A 1049 -22.14 -33.15 -18.02
C LEU A 1049 -21.57 -33.03 -19.45
N HIS A 1050 -22.42 -32.79 -20.45
CA HIS A 1050 -21.98 -32.60 -21.84
C HIS A 1050 -21.07 -31.37 -21.98
N ILE A 1051 -21.41 -30.24 -21.36
CA ILE A 1051 -20.58 -29.02 -21.37
C ILE A 1051 -19.23 -29.27 -20.68
N CYS A 1052 -19.25 -29.89 -19.49
CA CYS A 1052 -18.04 -30.20 -18.74
C CYS A 1052 -17.07 -31.07 -19.55
N ILE A 1053 -17.60 -32.06 -20.29
CA ILE A 1053 -16.80 -32.94 -21.14
C ILE A 1053 -16.27 -32.21 -22.37
N MET A 1054 -17.07 -31.39 -23.06
CA MET A 1054 -16.62 -30.66 -24.24
C MET A 1054 -15.49 -29.67 -23.93
N GLU A 1055 -15.59 -28.98 -22.78
CA GLU A 1055 -14.67 -27.91 -22.41
C GLU A 1055 -13.55 -28.38 -21.47
N SER A 1056 -13.48 -29.67 -21.13
CA SER A 1056 -12.38 -30.24 -20.34
C SER A 1056 -11.03 -30.10 -21.04
N CYS A 1057 -9.95 -29.99 -20.27
CA CYS A 1057 -8.59 -29.94 -20.82
C CYS A 1057 -8.20 -31.24 -21.54
N SER A 1058 -7.29 -31.11 -22.51
CA SER A 1058 -6.71 -32.22 -23.27
C SER A 1058 -5.74 -33.07 -22.42
N SER A 1059 -5.15 -32.48 -21.37
CA SER A 1059 -4.28 -33.16 -20.40
C SER A 1059 -5.10 -33.99 -19.39
N ALA A 1060 -4.51 -35.04 -18.82
CA ALA A 1060 -5.14 -35.91 -17.82
C ALA A 1060 -5.25 -35.22 -16.43
N CYS A 1061 -5.88 -34.05 -16.35
CA CYS A 1061 -6.01 -33.31 -15.10
C CYS A 1061 -6.98 -33.98 -14.12
N ASN A 1062 -6.51 -34.16 -12.87
CA ASN A 1062 -7.31 -34.66 -11.75
C ASN A 1062 -8.55 -33.81 -11.43
N THR A 1063 -8.50 -32.48 -11.55
CA THR A 1063 -9.63 -31.59 -11.24
C THR A 1063 -10.78 -31.75 -12.25
N CYS A 1064 -10.46 -31.85 -13.54
CA CYS A 1064 -11.44 -32.18 -14.58
C CYS A 1064 -12.04 -33.57 -14.34
N ILE A 1065 -11.19 -34.56 -14.04
CA ILE A 1065 -11.59 -35.94 -13.75
C ILE A 1065 -12.57 -36.00 -12.56
N LEU A 1066 -12.25 -35.35 -11.43
CA LEU A 1066 -13.09 -35.35 -10.23
C LEU A 1066 -14.44 -34.68 -10.45
N MET A 1067 -14.48 -33.60 -11.24
CA MET A 1067 -15.76 -32.94 -11.57
C MET A 1067 -16.60 -33.82 -12.51
N VAL A 1068 -15.99 -34.46 -13.50
CA VAL A 1068 -16.66 -35.43 -14.38
C VAL A 1068 -17.19 -36.61 -13.57
N GLU A 1069 -16.39 -37.22 -12.69
CA GLU A 1069 -16.84 -38.30 -11.79
C GLU A 1069 -18.03 -37.88 -10.91
N ARG A 1070 -18.03 -36.64 -10.42
CA ARG A 1070 -19.13 -36.09 -9.62
C ARG A 1070 -20.40 -35.90 -10.44
N LEU A 1071 -20.29 -35.33 -11.64
CA LEU A 1071 -21.44 -35.09 -12.54
C LEU A 1071 -22.02 -36.39 -13.10
N VAL A 1072 -21.17 -37.38 -13.43
CA VAL A 1072 -21.59 -38.70 -13.91
C VAL A 1072 -22.45 -39.45 -12.89
N LYS A 1073 -22.17 -39.28 -11.59
CA LYS A 1073 -22.99 -39.86 -10.51
C LYS A 1073 -24.36 -39.19 -10.37
N LEU A 1074 -24.53 -37.98 -10.90
CA LEU A 1074 -25.72 -37.13 -10.72
C LEU A 1074 -26.57 -37.00 -12.00
N ASP A 1075 -26.00 -37.26 -13.18
CA ASP A 1075 -26.72 -37.21 -14.45
C ASP A 1075 -27.50 -38.52 -14.66
N THR A 1076 -28.82 -38.40 -14.83
CA THR A 1076 -29.73 -39.52 -15.05
C THR A 1076 -30.06 -39.75 -16.51
N LYS A 1077 -29.62 -38.87 -17.43
CA LYS A 1077 -30.06 -38.88 -18.84
C LYS A 1077 -29.07 -39.49 -19.82
N GLY A 1078 -27.90 -39.92 -19.36
CA GLY A 1078 -26.89 -40.57 -20.18
C GLY A 1078 -26.29 -39.67 -21.26
N LEU A 1079 -25.00 -39.85 -21.49
CA LEU A 1079 -24.28 -39.12 -22.52
C LEU A 1079 -24.81 -39.52 -23.89
N ALA A 1080 -25.30 -38.53 -24.62
CA ALA A 1080 -25.51 -38.67 -26.04
C ALA A 1080 -24.49 -37.83 -26.79
N HIS A 1081 -23.83 -38.46 -27.75
CA HIS A 1081 -23.43 -37.88 -29.03
C HIS A 1081 -22.23 -36.93 -29.19
N LYS A 1082 -21.60 -36.37 -28.14
CA LYS A 1082 -20.39 -35.51 -28.32
C LYS A 1082 -19.14 -36.07 -27.63
N SER A 1083 -18.09 -36.30 -28.40
CA SER A 1083 -16.78 -36.78 -27.92
C SER A 1083 -15.87 -35.64 -27.48
N ASN A 1084 -15.06 -35.87 -26.45
CA ASN A 1084 -13.93 -35.02 -26.04
C ASN A 1084 -12.62 -35.62 -26.57
N ASN A 1085 -11.56 -34.82 -26.74
CA ASN A 1085 -10.20 -35.23 -27.05
C ASN A 1085 -9.41 -35.83 -25.86
N ASN A 1086 -10.06 -36.16 -24.73
CA ASN A 1086 -9.42 -36.74 -23.54
C ASN A 1086 -9.84 -38.20 -23.28
N ALA A 1087 -8.92 -39.14 -23.48
CA ALA A 1087 -9.15 -40.59 -23.31
C ALA A 1087 -9.52 -41.00 -21.88
N LYS A 1088 -9.00 -40.31 -20.85
CA LYS A 1088 -9.27 -40.63 -19.45
C LYS A 1088 -10.69 -40.25 -19.04
N ASN A 1089 -11.20 -39.13 -19.53
CA ASN A 1089 -12.61 -38.78 -19.36
C ASN A 1089 -13.52 -39.83 -20.02
N MET A 1090 -13.19 -40.27 -21.24
CA MET A 1090 -13.94 -41.32 -21.92
C MET A 1090 -13.87 -42.66 -21.17
N GLN A 1091 -12.74 -42.98 -20.55
CA GLN A 1091 -12.57 -44.17 -19.73
C GLN A 1091 -13.47 -44.14 -18.48
N ILE A 1092 -13.57 -43.00 -17.79
CA ILE A 1092 -14.46 -42.83 -16.63
C ILE A 1092 -15.93 -43.03 -17.03
N LEU A 1093 -16.33 -42.47 -18.17
CA LEU A 1093 -17.68 -42.61 -18.72
C LEU A 1093 -18.02 -44.07 -19.04
N VAL A 1094 -17.08 -44.77 -19.66
CA VAL A 1094 -17.20 -46.19 -20.01
C VAL A 1094 -17.20 -47.08 -18.77
N GLN A 1095 -16.40 -46.78 -17.74
CA GLN A 1095 -16.34 -47.57 -16.50
C GLN A 1095 -17.66 -47.51 -15.70
N HIS A 1096 -18.37 -46.39 -15.77
CA HIS A 1096 -19.73 -46.24 -15.22
C HIS A 1096 -20.80 -46.80 -16.19
N LYS A 1097 -20.63 -48.09 -16.59
CA LYS A 1097 -21.41 -48.85 -17.59
C LYS A 1097 -22.95 -48.83 -17.46
N GLY A 1098 -23.51 -48.28 -16.38
CA GLY A 1098 -24.95 -48.19 -16.16
C GLY A 1098 -25.61 -46.88 -16.59
N VAL A 1099 -24.84 -45.84 -16.92
CA VAL A 1099 -25.37 -44.47 -17.13
C VAL A 1099 -25.19 -43.97 -18.57
N VAL A 1100 -24.24 -44.49 -19.35
CA VAL A 1100 -23.91 -43.97 -20.69
C VAL A 1100 -24.30 -44.95 -21.80
N ASP A 1101 -25.19 -44.52 -22.70
CA ASP A 1101 -25.54 -45.27 -23.92
C ASP A 1101 -24.59 -44.89 -25.06
N LEU A 1102 -23.64 -45.78 -25.39
CA LEU A 1102 -22.66 -45.58 -26.46
C LEU A 1102 -23.28 -45.58 -27.86
N PHE A 1103 -24.48 -46.14 -28.03
CA PHE A 1103 -25.22 -46.21 -29.28
C PHE A 1103 -26.23 -45.08 -29.44
N SER A 1104 -26.33 -44.19 -28.46
CA SER A 1104 -27.10 -42.96 -28.56
C SER A 1104 -26.64 -42.12 -29.77
N ARG A 1105 -27.60 -41.49 -30.43
CA ARG A 1105 -27.39 -40.80 -31.72
C ARG A 1105 -27.61 -39.29 -31.58
N ASN A 1106 -26.80 -38.49 -32.27
CA ASN A 1106 -27.09 -37.05 -32.42
C ASN A 1106 -28.31 -36.82 -33.33
N LYS A 1107 -28.70 -35.55 -33.52
CA LYS A 1107 -29.73 -35.14 -34.49
C LYS A 1107 -29.44 -35.56 -35.94
N GLU A 1108 -28.19 -35.91 -36.26
CA GLU A 1108 -27.75 -36.43 -37.56
C GLU A 1108 -27.72 -37.97 -37.61
N GLY A 1109 -28.20 -38.67 -36.58
CA GLY A 1109 -28.24 -40.13 -36.53
C GLY A 1109 -26.90 -40.81 -36.21
N GLN A 1110 -25.89 -40.06 -35.80
CA GLN A 1110 -24.51 -40.53 -35.65
C GLN A 1110 -24.18 -40.92 -34.21
N THR A 1111 -23.42 -42.00 -34.03
CA THR A 1111 -22.91 -42.43 -32.72
C THR A 1111 -21.74 -41.55 -32.27
N CYS A 1112 -21.40 -41.61 -30.97
CA CYS A 1112 -20.23 -40.92 -30.43
C CYS A 1112 -18.90 -41.34 -31.10
N PHE A 1113 -18.86 -42.55 -31.67
CA PHE A 1113 -17.72 -43.05 -32.40
C PHE A 1113 -17.57 -42.37 -33.77
N ILE A 1114 -18.67 -42.20 -34.53
CA ILE A 1114 -18.66 -41.53 -35.84
C ILE A 1114 -18.26 -40.05 -35.73
N THR A 1115 -18.65 -39.36 -34.66
CA THR A 1115 -18.33 -37.93 -34.50
C THR A 1115 -16.83 -37.65 -34.32
N LEU A 1116 -16.04 -38.64 -33.90
CA LEU A 1116 -14.57 -38.54 -33.85
C LEU A 1116 -13.94 -38.34 -35.23
N PHE A 1117 -14.61 -38.74 -36.31
CA PHE A 1117 -14.05 -38.70 -37.67
C PHE A 1117 -14.26 -37.35 -38.40
N LYS A 1118 -15.12 -36.46 -37.87
CA LYS A 1118 -15.46 -35.16 -38.49
C LYS A 1118 -14.62 -33.97 -37.99
N ARG A 1119 -13.90 -34.09 -36.86
CA ARG A 1119 -13.04 -33.00 -36.34
C ARG A 1119 -11.71 -32.98 -37.07
N ASP A 1120 -11.33 -31.83 -37.64
CA ASP A 1120 -10.11 -31.63 -38.45
C ASP A 1120 -8.77 -31.74 -37.67
N ASP A 1121 -8.81 -32.01 -36.36
CA ASP A 1121 -7.63 -32.05 -35.49
C ASP A 1121 -7.30 -33.45 -34.97
N THR A 1122 -6.07 -33.91 -35.30
CA THR A 1122 -5.30 -35.03 -34.73
C THR A 1122 -6.02 -36.33 -34.39
N PHE A 1123 -5.74 -37.41 -35.13
CA PHE A 1123 -6.09 -38.80 -34.79
C PHE A 1123 -5.68 -39.15 -33.34
N ASN A 1124 -6.65 -39.46 -32.47
CA ASN A 1124 -6.44 -39.88 -31.09
C ASN A 1124 -6.80 -41.37 -30.92
N GLU A 1125 -5.80 -42.23 -31.10
CA GLU A 1125 -5.95 -43.69 -31.07
C GLU A 1125 -6.44 -44.21 -29.72
N ASP A 1126 -6.02 -43.58 -28.62
CA ASP A 1126 -6.34 -44.01 -27.26
C ASP A 1126 -7.85 -43.93 -26.97
N ILE A 1127 -8.53 -42.89 -27.48
CA ILE A 1127 -9.99 -42.74 -27.33
C ILE A 1127 -10.73 -43.81 -28.10
N MET A 1128 -10.29 -44.09 -29.33
CA MET A 1128 -10.92 -45.13 -30.16
C MET A 1128 -10.75 -46.51 -29.52
N ARG A 1129 -9.57 -46.82 -28.97
CA ARG A 1129 -9.36 -48.06 -28.23
C ARG A 1129 -10.29 -48.17 -27.01
N VAL A 1130 -10.38 -47.12 -26.18
CA VAL A 1130 -11.27 -47.10 -25.00
C VAL A 1130 -12.74 -47.36 -25.38
N LEU A 1131 -13.22 -46.78 -26.48
CA LEU A 1131 -14.59 -46.98 -26.96
C LEU A 1131 -14.83 -48.38 -27.53
N LEU A 1132 -13.86 -48.93 -28.28
CA LEU A 1132 -13.98 -50.28 -28.85
C LEU A 1132 -13.78 -51.39 -27.81
N GLU A 1133 -12.94 -51.16 -26.80
CA GLU A 1133 -12.84 -52.00 -25.60
C GLU A 1133 -14.15 -52.01 -24.80
N ALA A 1134 -14.91 -50.90 -24.85
CA ALA A 1134 -16.23 -50.82 -24.23
C ALA A 1134 -17.28 -51.64 -25.00
N ASP A 1135 -17.39 -51.42 -26.31
CA ASP A 1135 -18.22 -52.20 -27.23
C ASP A 1135 -17.70 -52.12 -28.67
N ILE A 1136 -17.18 -53.24 -29.17
CA ILE A 1136 -16.57 -53.35 -30.50
C ILE A 1136 -17.56 -53.07 -31.63
N ARG A 1137 -18.87 -53.22 -31.41
CA ARG A 1137 -19.91 -53.02 -32.44
C ARG A 1137 -19.97 -51.59 -32.98
N LEU A 1138 -19.42 -50.63 -32.24
CA LEU A 1138 -19.30 -49.24 -32.68
C LEU A 1138 -18.48 -49.11 -33.97
N ALA A 1139 -17.53 -50.01 -34.24
CA ALA A 1139 -16.68 -49.97 -35.43
C ALA A 1139 -17.44 -50.15 -36.77
N TRP A 1140 -18.64 -50.74 -36.74
CA TRP A 1140 -19.47 -50.99 -37.94
C TRP A 1140 -20.90 -50.47 -37.81
N THR A 1141 -21.22 -49.71 -36.76
CA THR A 1141 -22.54 -49.08 -36.62
C THR A 1141 -22.63 -47.86 -37.54
N ALA A 1142 -23.50 -47.91 -38.54
CA ALA A 1142 -23.76 -46.79 -39.46
C ALA A 1142 -24.52 -45.63 -38.79
N GLU A 1143 -24.41 -44.42 -39.35
CA GLU A 1143 -25.35 -43.33 -39.04
C GLU A 1143 -26.79 -43.71 -39.44
N GLU A 1144 -27.78 -43.30 -38.66
CA GLU A 1144 -29.19 -43.66 -38.86
C GLU A 1144 -29.91 -42.75 -39.86
N TYR A 1145 -29.50 -41.48 -39.94
CA TYR A 1145 -30.09 -40.48 -40.83
C TYR A 1145 -29.00 -39.95 -41.77
N GLY A 1146 -29.31 -39.71 -43.05
CA GLY A 1146 -28.35 -39.16 -44.02
C GLY A 1146 -27.88 -40.18 -45.07
N GLN A 1147 -26.56 -40.35 -45.22
CA GLN A 1147 -25.96 -41.24 -46.23
C GLN A 1147 -25.70 -42.67 -45.70
N CYS A 1148 -26.09 -42.94 -44.45
CA CYS A 1148 -25.90 -44.22 -43.75
C CYS A 1148 -24.43 -44.66 -43.69
N PHE A 1149 -23.51 -43.69 -43.67
CA PHE A 1149 -22.09 -43.97 -43.61
C PHE A 1149 -21.64 -44.63 -42.30
N THR A 1150 -20.86 -45.70 -42.46
CA THR A 1150 -20.12 -46.37 -41.39
C THR A 1150 -18.85 -45.59 -41.01
N PRO A 1151 -18.21 -45.88 -39.85
CA PRO A 1151 -16.94 -45.27 -39.48
C PRO A 1151 -15.85 -45.40 -40.56
N LEU A 1152 -15.84 -46.51 -41.31
CA LEU A 1152 -14.90 -46.72 -42.41
C LEU A 1152 -15.16 -45.77 -43.60
N HIS A 1153 -16.41 -45.44 -43.90
CA HIS A 1153 -16.74 -44.43 -44.92
C HIS A 1153 -16.19 -43.06 -44.54
N TYR A 1154 -16.37 -42.65 -43.29
CA TYR A 1154 -15.87 -41.38 -42.77
C TYR A 1154 -14.32 -41.33 -42.76
N ALA A 1155 -13.65 -42.41 -42.36
CA ALA A 1155 -12.19 -42.52 -42.39
C ALA A 1155 -11.60 -42.33 -43.80
N LEU A 1156 -12.30 -42.82 -44.83
CA LEU A 1156 -11.87 -42.74 -46.23
C LEU A 1156 -12.23 -41.40 -46.90
N LEU A 1157 -13.35 -40.78 -46.52
CA LEU A 1157 -13.76 -39.46 -47.03
C LEU A 1157 -12.86 -38.34 -46.52
N ALA A 1158 -12.46 -38.38 -45.26
CA ALA A 1158 -11.43 -37.49 -44.71
C ALA A 1158 -10.11 -37.58 -45.49
N GLY A 1159 -9.85 -38.72 -46.14
CA GLY A 1159 -8.68 -38.95 -47.00
C GLY A 1159 -8.73 -38.31 -48.38
N ARG A 1160 -9.89 -37.86 -48.88
CA ARG A 1160 -9.98 -37.25 -50.23
C ARG A 1160 -9.56 -35.77 -50.28
N TRP A 1161 -9.34 -35.11 -49.13
CA TRP A 1161 -9.17 -33.64 -49.04
C TRP A 1161 -7.72 -33.12 -48.90
N LYS A 1162 -6.68 -33.91 -49.22
CA LYS A 1162 -5.30 -33.39 -49.28
C LYS A 1162 -4.46 -33.97 -50.42
N ASP A 1163 -4.73 -33.50 -51.65
CA ASP A 1163 -3.72 -33.36 -52.72
C ASP A 1163 -3.08 -31.96 -52.67
N ARG A 1164 -2.76 -31.45 -51.46
CA ARG A 1164 -1.89 -30.29 -51.27
C ARG A 1164 -0.65 -30.70 -50.50
N LYS A 1165 0.48 -30.76 -51.21
CA LYS A 1165 1.82 -30.95 -50.67
C LYS A 1165 2.14 -29.85 -49.66
N ASP A 1166 2.51 -30.22 -48.44
CA ASP A 1166 3.20 -29.37 -47.45
C ASP A 1166 4.73 -29.59 -47.59
N PRO A 1167 5.61 -28.56 -47.54
CA PRO A 1167 7.04 -28.66 -47.89
C PRO A 1167 7.92 -29.47 -46.93
N LYS A 1168 7.37 -30.13 -45.90
CA LYS A 1168 8.15 -30.86 -44.87
C LYS A 1168 7.90 -32.37 -44.77
N GLY A 1169 7.15 -32.96 -45.70
CA GLY A 1169 7.20 -34.42 -45.92
C GLY A 1169 6.64 -35.34 -44.82
N ASN A 1170 5.89 -34.85 -43.84
CA ASN A 1170 5.20 -35.69 -42.85
C ASN A 1170 3.68 -35.69 -43.10
N GLY A 1171 3.22 -36.61 -43.95
CA GLY A 1171 1.79 -36.84 -44.17
C GLY A 1171 1.16 -37.61 -43.02
N TYR A 1172 0.39 -36.94 -42.15
CA TYR A 1172 -0.34 -37.59 -41.05
C TYR A 1172 -1.78 -37.08 -40.95
N GLY A 1173 -2.72 -38.00 -40.80
CA GLY A 1173 -4.13 -37.73 -40.47
C GLY A 1173 -5.07 -38.84 -40.96
N PRO A 1174 -5.45 -38.92 -42.25
CA PRO A 1174 -6.57 -39.79 -42.67
C PRO A 1174 -6.21 -41.28 -42.89
N SER A 1175 -4.96 -41.60 -43.22
CA SER A 1175 -4.51 -42.99 -43.50
C SER A 1175 -4.42 -43.87 -42.23
N ARG A 1176 -4.03 -43.31 -41.08
CA ARG A 1176 -3.90 -44.11 -39.85
C ARG A 1176 -5.22 -44.65 -39.30
N ILE A 1177 -6.32 -43.91 -39.49
CA ILE A 1177 -7.64 -44.29 -38.98
C ILE A 1177 -8.24 -45.46 -39.77
N ALA A 1178 -8.17 -45.38 -41.10
CA ALA A 1178 -8.61 -46.46 -41.97
C ALA A 1178 -7.77 -47.73 -41.74
N LYS A 1179 -6.46 -47.56 -41.48
CA LYS A 1179 -5.58 -48.67 -41.09
C LYS A 1179 -6.04 -49.31 -39.77
N PHE A 1180 -6.28 -48.50 -38.73
CA PHE A 1180 -6.72 -48.96 -37.42
C PHE A 1180 -8.02 -49.79 -37.48
N LEU A 1181 -9.03 -49.33 -38.24
CA LEU A 1181 -10.29 -50.06 -38.41
C LEU A 1181 -10.13 -51.38 -39.18
N LEU A 1182 -9.18 -51.45 -40.12
CA LEU A 1182 -8.89 -52.64 -40.90
C LEU A 1182 -7.97 -53.64 -40.16
N ASP A 1183 -7.24 -53.20 -39.15
CA ASP A 1183 -6.43 -54.04 -38.27
C ASP A 1183 -7.25 -54.67 -37.11
N LEU A 1184 -8.54 -54.34 -36.98
CA LEU A 1184 -9.41 -54.94 -35.95
C LEU A 1184 -9.64 -56.44 -36.20
N PRO A 1185 -9.75 -57.27 -35.14
CA PRO A 1185 -10.03 -58.71 -35.28
C PRO A 1185 -11.35 -59.00 -36.02
N GLU A 1186 -12.36 -58.14 -35.81
CA GLU A 1186 -13.69 -58.23 -36.40
C GLU A 1186 -13.80 -57.48 -37.75
N VAL A 1187 -12.69 -57.22 -38.45
CA VAL A 1187 -12.67 -56.49 -39.73
C VAL A 1187 -13.66 -57.04 -40.76
N GLY A 1188 -14.00 -58.34 -40.71
CA GLY A 1188 -15.04 -58.92 -41.55
C GLY A 1188 -16.41 -58.24 -41.41
N GLN A 1189 -16.83 -57.89 -40.19
CA GLN A 1189 -18.09 -57.19 -39.94
C GLN A 1189 -18.03 -55.72 -40.38
N VAL A 1190 -16.87 -55.07 -40.19
CA VAL A 1190 -16.62 -53.70 -40.67
C VAL A 1190 -16.74 -53.63 -42.20
N LEU A 1191 -16.16 -54.60 -42.91
CA LEU A 1191 -16.19 -54.68 -44.37
C LEU A 1191 -17.60 -55.04 -44.89
N GLN A 1192 -18.30 -55.97 -44.24
CA GLN A 1192 -19.68 -56.31 -44.62
C GLN A 1192 -20.62 -55.11 -44.45
N ALA A 1193 -20.52 -54.40 -43.33
CA ALA A 1193 -21.32 -53.19 -43.11
C ALA A 1193 -20.95 -52.08 -44.11
N TYR A 1194 -19.68 -51.92 -44.47
CA TYR A 1194 -19.28 -50.99 -45.52
C TYR A 1194 -19.86 -51.35 -46.90
N ALA A 1195 -19.89 -52.65 -47.25
CA ALA A 1195 -20.43 -53.11 -48.54
C ALA A 1195 -21.96 -53.04 -48.64
N ALA A 1196 -22.67 -52.99 -47.51
CA ALA A 1196 -24.13 -53.02 -47.47
C ALA A 1196 -24.79 -51.65 -47.80
N GLU A 1197 -24.03 -50.56 -47.76
CA GLU A 1197 -24.51 -49.18 -47.92
C GLU A 1197 -24.52 -48.71 -49.39
N PRO A 1198 -25.26 -47.64 -49.76
CA PRO A 1198 -25.37 -47.20 -51.14
C PRO A 1198 -24.06 -46.59 -51.67
N SER A 1199 -23.52 -47.17 -52.77
CA SER A 1199 -22.31 -46.76 -53.52
C SER A 1199 -20.92 -46.98 -52.85
N PRO A 1200 -20.60 -48.18 -52.33
CA PRO A 1200 -19.33 -48.43 -51.68
C PRO A 1200 -18.20 -48.65 -52.71
N ASP A 1201 -17.07 -47.97 -52.55
CA ASP A 1201 -15.89 -48.20 -53.40
C ASP A 1201 -15.01 -49.31 -52.79
N CYS A 1202 -15.53 -50.53 -52.77
CA CYS A 1202 -14.84 -51.70 -52.21
C CYS A 1202 -13.48 -51.95 -52.89
N ARG A 1203 -13.31 -51.53 -54.15
CA ARG A 1203 -12.03 -51.61 -54.89
C ARG A 1203 -10.99 -50.66 -54.33
N ALA A 1204 -11.35 -49.41 -54.03
CA ALA A 1204 -10.43 -48.46 -53.41
C ALA A 1204 -10.00 -48.90 -52.00
N VAL A 1205 -10.92 -49.47 -51.20
CA VAL A 1205 -10.59 -50.00 -49.86
C VAL A 1205 -9.62 -51.18 -49.94
N ARG A 1206 -9.84 -52.09 -50.90
CA ARG A 1206 -8.93 -53.22 -51.12
C ARG A 1206 -7.55 -52.75 -51.62
N ALA A 1207 -7.50 -51.80 -52.56
CA ALA A 1207 -6.26 -51.20 -53.03
C ALA A 1207 -5.48 -50.51 -51.90
N TYR A 1208 -6.19 -49.87 -50.98
CA TYR A 1208 -5.61 -49.28 -49.77
C TYR A 1208 -5.00 -50.34 -48.85
N ALA A 1209 -5.72 -51.43 -48.55
CA ALA A 1209 -5.21 -52.53 -47.71
C ALA A 1209 -3.97 -53.22 -48.31
N VAL A 1210 -3.91 -53.35 -49.64
CA VAL A 1210 -2.72 -53.84 -50.36
C VAL A 1210 -1.54 -52.87 -50.19
N ARG A 1211 -1.79 -51.56 -50.37
CA ARG A 1211 -0.74 -50.53 -50.24
C ARG A 1211 -0.13 -50.50 -48.84
N GLU A 1212 -0.98 -50.61 -47.80
CA GLU A 1212 -0.54 -50.57 -46.39
C GLU A 1212 -0.10 -51.94 -45.84
N LYS A 1213 -0.13 -53.00 -46.65
CA LYS A 1213 0.26 -54.38 -46.30
C LYS A 1213 -0.52 -55.00 -45.13
N LEU A 1214 -1.84 -54.84 -45.10
CA LEU A 1214 -2.72 -55.36 -44.04
C LEU A 1214 -3.09 -56.83 -44.30
N GLY A 1215 -2.19 -57.76 -43.96
CA GLY A 1215 -2.31 -59.19 -44.28
C GLY A 1215 -3.61 -59.85 -43.78
N HIS A 1216 -3.97 -59.63 -42.51
CA HIS A 1216 -5.18 -60.20 -41.91
C HIS A 1216 -6.46 -59.69 -42.60
N ALA A 1217 -6.54 -58.38 -42.88
CA ALA A 1217 -7.67 -57.78 -43.58
C ALA A 1217 -7.81 -58.31 -45.01
N LEU A 1218 -6.70 -58.49 -45.73
CA LEU A 1218 -6.69 -59.02 -47.10
C LEU A 1218 -7.17 -60.47 -47.15
N GLU A 1219 -6.73 -61.33 -46.22
CA GLU A 1219 -7.23 -62.69 -46.11
C GLU A 1219 -8.74 -62.74 -45.86
N ILE A 1220 -9.27 -61.85 -45.02
CA ILE A 1220 -10.71 -61.75 -44.77
C ILE A 1220 -11.44 -61.20 -45.99
N MET A 1221 -10.91 -60.17 -46.66
CA MET A 1221 -11.47 -59.65 -47.92
C MET A 1221 -11.57 -60.72 -49.00
N ASP A 1222 -10.57 -61.61 -49.11
CA ASP A 1222 -10.59 -62.75 -50.04
C ASP A 1222 -11.67 -63.77 -49.70
N LYS A 1223 -11.80 -64.11 -48.41
CA LYS A 1223 -12.83 -65.05 -47.93
C LYS A 1223 -14.25 -64.55 -48.18
N ILE A 1224 -14.49 -63.24 -48.11
CA ILE A 1224 -15.83 -62.64 -48.31
C ILE A 1224 -16.05 -62.06 -49.72
N GLY A 1225 -15.07 -62.17 -50.63
CA GLY A 1225 -15.16 -61.65 -51.99
C GLY A 1225 -15.19 -60.12 -52.12
N PHE A 1226 -14.69 -59.38 -51.12
CA PHE A 1226 -14.81 -57.92 -51.06
C PHE A 1226 -13.82 -57.23 -52.01
N GLY A 1227 -14.35 -56.43 -52.96
CA GLY A 1227 -13.56 -55.59 -53.87
C GLY A 1227 -12.92 -56.30 -55.07
N LEU A 1228 -13.26 -57.57 -55.33
CA LEU A 1228 -12.83 -58.30 -56.53
C LEU A 1228 -13.71 -57.87 -57.72
N SER A 1229 -13.09 -57.46 -58.84
CA SER A 1229 -13.85 -57.21 -60.07
C SER A 1229 -14.39 -58.54 -60.62
N ALA A 1230 -15.68 -58.61 -60.91
CA ALA A 1230 -16.16 -59.53 -61.93
C ALA A 1230 -15.44 -59.15 -63.24
N THR A 1231 -14.43 -59.93 -63.61
CA THR A 1231 -13.84 -59.88 -64.94
C THR A 1231 -14.85 -60.46 -65.92
N ASN A 1232 -15.17 -59.69 -66.96
CA ASN A 1232 -15.96 -60.09 -68.13
C ASN A 1232 -15.62 -61.51 -68.60
N GLU A 1233 -16.61 -62.41 -68.57
CA GLU A 1233 -16.78 -63.40 -69.64
C GLU A 1233 -17.70 -62.77 -70.70
N MET A 1234 -17.11 -62.25 -71.77
CA MET A 1234 -17.68 -62.28 -73.11
C MET A 1234 -16.52 -62.21 -74.12
N ASP A 1235 -16.03 -63.40 -74.48
CA ASP A 1235 -15.58 -63.74 -75.83
C ASP A 1235 -16.02 -65.19 -76.05
N GLY A 1236 -17.14 -65.35 -76.77
CA GLY A 1236 -17.89 -66.59 -76.99
C GLY A 1236 -19.38 -66.38 -76.94
#